data_AF-A0A6C2UDU6-F1
#
_entry.id   AF-A0A6C2UDU6-F1
#
_cell.length_a   1.000
_cell.length_b   1.000
_cell.length_c   1.000
_cell.angle_alpha   90.00
_cell.angle_beta   90.00
_cell.angle_gamma   90.00
#
_symmetry.space_group_name_H-M   'P 1'
#
loop_
_entity.id
_entity.type
_entity.pdbx_description
1 polymer ?
#
loop_
_entity_poly.entity_id
_entity_poly.type
_entity_poly.pdbx_seq_one_letter_code
_entity_poly.pdbx_strand_id
1 'polypeptide(L)'
;MPTITVKARGLKVYDPRDGSTAWSDNPALCLRDFLTNTRYGAAIPETAIDDDSFSESANYCDELVTFKNSDGVEYQAKRYTCNGVLNPDDGALENTKRILSAFRGIPVFSGGKWRLVVDKPDVADFEFTEENIIGSWSFSGSSKRSIVNQVRARFYDAALDSEDTMTVVSVGDYIEEDGQIFEQDVYYPLTNDLTRANILAQHYLKQARQGLAVSLSATLEALALDVGDVVSITHPTPGWEAKPFRVQKLELEAADKIRVTLSEYDDSVYTFDVLTPPAIPDTNLPDPFSSPPPSGLTLESGTEHLQVTASGTVITRMLAQWAAAPSTFVDTYEVAYKLSAASGWTSFETSERQHYFTPVSDGHAYDVRVRAVYYNGRRSSWIEVSNYMVVGKTEPPAAPTSFSFASQRDYTREFSWTLNTADPDVAGYQIRFSTTLTDEWDAMTPMHLGLLVSSPWETNILNAGTYRFAIKTVDTTGNESATAKYITATLEESPASNILLARYPRLEGWPGTITNGYVLPNSNDIESTDSTTWDDLEVDAASWDAWLLWGIDGDDLTYQYSDIDLGLVLTFRPMLSAQADGAIVYEINHSQDNATWSGWITPTAEIDARYIKVRITVTGEAPRIQSMTILLSGQKITEDISDLDTSTLSATYRTVAGDIRLPIKTTFATIKSVQVALQNTGAGWSWELIDKQTTTGPRIKIYDNTGTLADATIDATIKGY
;
A
#
# COMPACT_ATOMS: atom_id res chain seq x y z
N MET A 1 -65.40 -67.82 19.13
CA MET A 1 -64.03 -68.40 19.18
C MET A 1 -63.15 -67.40 19.92
N PRO A 2 -62.23 -67.80 20.81
CA PRO A 2 -61.29 -66.87 21.41
C PRO A 2 -60.38 -66.27 20.32
N THR A 3 -60.11 -64.97 20.41
CA THR A 3 -59.13 -64.31 19.54
C THR A 3 -57.74 -64.77 19.97
N ILE A 4 -57.04 -65.50 19.10
CA ILE A 4 -55.66 -65.92 19.31
C ILE A 4 -54.76 -64.88 18.64
N THR A 5 -53.94 -64.18 19.42
CA THR A 5 -52.89 -63.27 18.92
C THR A 5 -51.53 -63.98 18.97
N VAL A 6 -50.71 -63.80 17.93
CA VAL A 6 -49.40 -64.46 17.79
C VAL A 6 -48.35 -63.42 17.36
N LYS A 7 -47.20 -63.41 18.04
CA LYS A 7 -45.98 -62.71 17.58
C LYS A 7 -45.17 -63.69 16.72
N ALA A 8 -45.03 -63.42 15.43
CA ALA A 8 -44.31 -64.27 14.49
C ALA A 8 -43.30 -63.46 13.68
N ARG A 9 -42.16 -64.09 13.33
CA ARG A 9 -41.31 -63.59 12.25
C ARG A 9 -41.97 -63.89 10.91
N GLY A 10 -41.97 -62.90 10.03
CA GLY A 10 -42.58 -62.96 8.70
C GLY A 10 -41.91 -63.93 7.74
N LEU A 11 -42.19 -63.75 6.45
CA LEU A 11 -41.69 -64.60 5.38
C LEU A 11 -40.17 -64.45 5.19
N LYS A 12 -39.56 -65.46 4.56
CA LYS A 12 -38.20 -65.34 4.04
C LYS A 12 -38.27 -64.68 2.67
N VAL A 13 -37.46 -63.67 2.45
CA VAL A 13 -37.39 -62.89 1.21
C VAL A 13 -36.04 -63.12 0.54
N TYR A 14 -36.01 -63.03 -0.78
CA TYR A 14 -34.78 -63.10 -1.57
C TYR A 14 -34.03 -61.77 -1.51
N ASP A 15 -32.73 -61.82 -1.19
CA ASP A 15 -31.84 -60.67 -1.19
C ASP A 15 -30.95 -60.68 -2.46
N PRO A 16 -31.14 -59.75 -3.41
CA PRO A 16 -30.33 -59.69 -4.63
C PRO A 16 -28.86 -59.34 -4.38
N ARG A 17 -28.50 -58.79 -3.21
CA ARG A 17 -27.12 -58.38 -2.89
C ARG A 17 -26.18 -59.56 -2.68
N ASP A 18 -26.71 -60.66 -2.11
CA ASP A 18 -25.94 -61.86 -1.77
C ASP A 18 -26.54 -63.17 -2.29
N GLY A 19 -27.71 -63.12 -2.93
CA GLY A 19 -28.41 -64.26 -3.51
C GLY A 19 -29.07 -65.17 -2.47
N SER A 20 -29.13 -64.77 -1.20
CA SER A 20 -29.69 -65.59 -0.13
C SER A 20 -31.20 -65.41 0.00
N THR A 21 -31.88 -66.41 0.60
CA THR A 21 -33.30 -66.29 0.99
C THR A 21 -33.44 -66.51 2.48
N ALA A 22 -33.58 -65.41 3.21
CA ALA A 22 -33.61 -65.37 4.66
C ALA A 22 -34.73 -64.47 5.17
N TRP A 23 -35.03 -64.55 6.46
CA TRP A 23 -35.93 -63.58 7.07
C TRP A 23 -35.25 -62.21 7.06
N SER A 24 -35.96 -61.18 6.58
CA SER A 24 -35.51 -59.80 6.58
C SER A 24 -36.69 -58.88 6.89
N ASP A 25 -36.41 -57.80 7.59
CA ASP A 25 -37.31 -56.67 7.86
C ASP A 25 -37.03 -55.49 6.93
N ASN A 26 -36.19 -55.66 5.92
CA ASN A 26 -35.84 -54.60 4.96
C ASN A 26 -37.01 -54.34 4.00
N PRO A 27 -37.57 -53.10 3.97
CA PRO A 27 -38.73 -52.77 3.16
C PRO A 27 -38.52 -52.94 1.65
N ALA A 28 -37.30 -52.69 1.13
CA ALA A 28 -36.99 -52.86 -0.28
C ALA A 28 -37.05 -54.34 -0.69
N LEU A 29 -36.52 -55.24 0.15
CA LEU A 29 -36.57 -56.68 -0.08
C LEU A 29 -37.99 -57.23 0.07
N CYS A 30 -38.73 -56.77 1.08
CA CYS A 30 -40.14 -57.09 1.25
C CYS A 30 -40.98 -56.65 0.04
N LEU A 31 -40.70 -55.47 -0.52
CA LEU A 31 -41.36 -54.99 -1.72
C LEU A 31 -41.02 -55.87 -2.94
N ARG A 32 -39.74 -56.19 -3.16
CA ARG A 32 -39.31 -57.06 -4.27
C ARG A 32 -40.01 -58.41 -4.23
N ASP A 33 -40.03 -59.04 -3.05
CA ASP A 33 -40.72 -60.32 -2.85
C ASP A 33 -42.22 -60.18 -3.15
N PHE A 34 -42.88 -59.14 -2.64
CA PHE A 34 -44.29 -58.89 -2.92
C PHE A 34 -44.57 -58.64 -4.42
N LEU A 35 -43.69 -57.94 -5.14
CA LEU A 35 -43.87 -57.69 -6.56
C LEU A 35 -43.72 -58.96 -7.41
N THR A 36 -42.78 -59.84 -7.05
CA THR A 36 -42.45 -61.05 -7.82
C THR A 36 -43.32 -62.26 -7.45
N ASN A 37 -43.85 -62.31 -6.23
CA ASN A 37 -44.57 -63.48 -5.75
C ASN A 37 -45.88 -63.74 -6.50
N THR A 38 -46.07 -64.97 -6.98
CA THR A 38 -47.24 -65.38 -7.77
C THR A 38 -48.45 -65.80 -6.93
N ARG A 39 -48.29 -65.99 -5.62
CA ARG A 39 -49.33 -66.50 -4.71
C ARG A 39 -50.08 -65.39 -3.99
N TYR A 40 -49.35 -64.41 -3.46
CA TYR A 40 -49.93 -63.30 -2.66
C TYR A 40 -49.56 -61.92 -3.19
N GLY A 41 -48.72 -61.86 -4.23
CA GLY A 41 -48.10 -60.65 -4.75
C GLY A 41 -48.63 -60.22 -6.11
N ALA A 42 -47.86 -59.37 -6.80
CA ALA A 42 -48.20 -58.82 -8.11
C ALA A 42 -47.83 -59.74 -9.29
N ALA A 43 -47.15 -60.86 -9.04
CA ALA A 43 -46.73 -61.83 -10.06
C ALA A 43 -45.91 -61.22 -11.22
N ILE A 44 -45.11 -60.17 -10.94
CA ILE A 44 -44.24 -59.54 -11.93
C ILE A 44 -43.05 -60.47 -12.20
N PRO A 45 -42.72 -60.76 -13.48
CA PRO A 45 -41.55 -61.58 -13.80
C PRO A 45 -40.27 -60.97 -13.24
N GLU A 46 -39.38 -61.80 -12.66
CA GLU A 46 -38.08 -61.33 -12.14
C GLU A 46 -37.24 -60.60 -13.19
N THR A 47 -37.38 -60.96 -14.47
CA THR A 47 -36.70 -60.27 -15.59
C THR A 47 -37.14 -58.81 -15.77
N ALA A 48 -38.32 -58.45 -15.25
CA ALA A 48 -38.86 -57.11 -15.28
C ALA A 48 -38.56 -56.33 -13.99
N ILE A 49 -37.76 -56.88 -13.08
CA ILE A 49 -37.26 -56.20 -11.88
C ILE A 49 -35.81 -55.80 -12.10
N ASP A 50 -35.44 -54.60 -11.66
CA ASP A 50 -34.06 -54.13 -11.64
C ASP A 50 -33.43 -54.39 -10.27
N ASP A 51 -32.86 -55.58 -10.11
CA ASP A 51 -32.25 -56.03 -8.86
C ASP A 51 -31.12 -55.12 -8.34
N ASP A 52 -30.44 -54.37 -9.21
CA ASP A 52 -29.40 -53.42 -8.80
C ASP A 52 -30.01 -52.25 -8.02
N SER A 53 -31.11 -51.67 -8.52
CA SER A 53 -31.83 -50.59 -7.83
C SER A 53 -32.45 -51.02 -6.49
N PHE A 54 -32.95 -52.26 -6.43
CA PHE A 54 -33.48 -52.83 -5.18
C PHE A 54 -32.35 -53.11 -4.17
N SER A 55 -31.17 -53.51 -4.64
CA SER A 55 -29.97 -53.72 -3.82
C SER A 55 -29.46 -52.41 -3.21
N GLU A 56 -29.40 -51.34 -4.00
CA GLU A 56 -29.03 -50.00 -3.54
C GLU A 56 -30.03 -49.47 -2.50
N SER A 57 -31.32 -49.57 -2.80
CA SER A 57 -32.39 -49.21 -1.87
C SER A 57 -32.33 -50.03 -0.57
N ALA A 58 -32.03 -51.33 -0.66
CA ALA A 58 -31.89 -52.19 0.51
C ALA A 58 -30.69 -51.77 1.38
N ASN A 59 -29.54 -51.43 0.77
CA ASN A 59 -28.38 -50.92 1.50
C ASN A 59 -28.70 -49.62 2.24
N TYR A 60 -29.40 -48.68 1.61
CA TYR A 60 -29.81 -47.43 2.25
C TYR A 60 -30.79 -47.66 3.42
N CYS A 61 -31.70 -48.62 3.29
CA CYS A 61 -32.64 -48.96 4.36
C CYS A 61 -31.94 -49.62 5.58
N ASP A 62 -30.92 -50.47 5.33
CA ASP A 62 -30.17 -51.18 6.38
C ASP A 62 -29.09 -50.33 7.05
N GLU A 63 -28.79 -49.12 6.54
CA GLU A 63 -27.82 -48.21 7.14
C GLU A 63 -28.21 -47.87 8.59
N LEU A 64 -27.23 -47.90 9.49
CA LEU A 64 -27.42 -47.51 10.89
C LEU A 64 -27.40 -46.00 11.00
N VAL A 65 -28.50 -45.44 11.50
CA VAL A 65 -28.65 -44.01 11.76
C VAL A 65 -28.83 -43.76 13.25
N THR A 66 -28.34 -42.61 13.70
CA THR A 66 -28.52 -42.14 15.08
C THR A 66 -29.95 -41.66 15.28
N PHE A 67 -30.68 -42.33 16.15
CA PHE A 67 -32.00 -41.93 16.63
C PHE A 67 -31.90 -41.36 18.04
N LYS A 68 -32.80 -40.44 18.40
CA LYS A 68 -33.00 -39.97 19.78
C LYS A 68 -34.32 -40.51 20.30
N ASN A 69 -34.28 -41.16 21.46
CA ASN A 69 -35.50 -41.58 22.14
C ASN A 69 -36.21 -40.36 22.80
N SER A 70 -37.37 -40.59 23.40
CA SER A 70 -38.14 -39.54 24.12
C SER A 70 -37.38 -38.86 25.25
N ASP A 71 -36.34 -39.51 25.79
CA ASP A 71 -35.49 -39.00 26.88
C ASP A 71 -34.24 -38.27 26.35
N GLY A 72 -34.11 -38.10 25.03
CA GLY A 72 -32.97 -37.46 24.38
C GLY A 72 -31.70 -38.31 24.29
N VAL A 73 -31.79 -39.61 24.60
CA VAL A 73 -30.67 -40.56 24.52
C VAL A 73 -30.50 -41.04 23.07
N GLU A 74 -29.28 -40.93 22.57
CA GLU A 74 -28.91 -41.40 21.23
C GLU A 74 -28.72 -42.92 21.18
N TYR A 75 -29.25 -43.56 20.15
CA TYR A 75 -29.05 -44.98 19.84
C TYR A 75 -28.98 -45.22 18.34
N GLN A 76 -28.32 -46.30 17.92
CA GLN A 76 -28.21 -46.68 16.50
C GLN A 76 -29.27 -47.72 16.15
N ALA A 77 -30.01 -47.50 15.07
CA ALA A 77 -30.87 -48.52 14.49
C ALA A 77 -30.91 -48.38 12.96
N LYS A 78 -31.45 -49.40 12.28
CA LYS A 78 -31.66 -49.35 10.82
C LYS A 78 -32.58 -48.19 10.45
N ARG A 79 -32.23 -47.48 9.38
CA ARG A 79 -32.98 -46.33 8.84
C ARG A 79 -34.46 -46.63 8.64
N TYR A 80 -34.77 -47.68 7.87
CA TYR A 80 -36.16 -48.10 7.61
C TYR A 80 -36.35 -49.60 7.81
N THR A 81 -37.53 -49.98 8.30
CA THR A 81 -37.92 -51.37 8.56
C THR A 81 -39.39 -51.58 8.19
N CYS A 82 -39.75 -52.77 7.72
CA CYS A 82 -41.11 -53.16 7.36
C CYS A 82 -41.63 -54.22 8.34
N ASN A 83 -42.38 -53.77 9.35
CA ASN A 83 -42.87 -54.59 10.45
C ASN A 83 -44.40 -54.47 10.56
N GLY A 84 -45.12 -55.24 9.75
CA GLY A 84 -46.58 -55.30 9.83
C GLY A 84 -47.14 -56.47 9.04
N VAL A 85 -48.47 -56.58 9.03
CA VAL A 85 -49.19 -57.64 8.34
C VAL A 85 -49.84 -57.06 7.08
N LEU A 86 -49.63 -57.73 5.95
CA LEU A 86 -50.32 -57.44 4.71
C LEU A 86 -51.46 -58.43 4.50
N ASN A 87 -52.61 -57.92 4.05
CA ASN A 87 -53.72 -58.76 3.64
C ASN A 87 -53.70 -58.90 2.11
N PRO A 88 -53.46 -60.10 1.54
CA PRO A 88 -53.42 -60.29 0.09
C PRO A 88 -54.71 -59.86 -0.63
N ASP A 89 -55.85 -59.88 0.06
CA ASP A 89 -57.15 -59.48 -0.50
C ASP A 89 -57.29 -57.97 -0.72
N ASP A 90 -56.43 -57.14 -0.11
CA ASP A 90 -56.48 -55.67 -0.23
C ASP A 90 -56.00 -55.17 -1.61
N GLY A 91 -55.49 -56.07 -2.46
CA GLY A 91 -55.03 -55.77 -3.81
C GLY A 91 -53.55 -55.36 -3.90
N ALA A 92 -52.93 -55.66 -5.04
CA ALA A 92 -51.49 -55.50 -5.23
C ALA A 92 -51.02 -54.03 -5.11
N LEU A 93 -51.77 -53.07 -5.68
CA LEU A 93 -51.40 -51.66 -5.63
C LEU A 93 -51.49 -51.09 -4.19
N GLU A 94 -52.53 -51.46 -3.45
CA GLU A 94 -52.72 -50.99 -2.08
C GLU A 94 -51.66 -51.56 -1.14
N ASN A 95 -51.39 -52.87 -1.22
CA ASN A 95 -50.31 -53.50 -0.46
C ASN A 95 -48.94 -52.92 -0.84
N THR A 96 -48.70 -52.60 -2.11
CA THR A 96 -47.49 -51.89 -2.54
C THR A 96 -47.38 -50.52 -1.87
N LYS A 97 -48.45 -49.70 -1.88
CA LYS A 97 -48.48 -48.41 -1.17
C LYS A 97 -48.24 -48.55 0.33
N ARG A 98 -48.77 -49.60 0.96
CA ARG A 98 -48.50 -49.88 2.38
C ARG A 98 -47.04 -50.21 2.64
N ILE A 99 -46.39 -51.00 1.78
CA ILE A 99 -44.95 -51.26 1.88
C ILE A 99 -44.16 -49.97 1.69
N LEU A 100 -44.50 -49.17 0.67
CA LEU A 100 -43.91 -47.85 0.42
C LEU A 100 -44.24 -46.80 1.50
N SER A 101 -45.14 -47.06 2.45
CA SER A 101 -45.35 -46.16 3.59
C SER A 101 -44.31 -46.37 4.70
N ALA A 102 -43.65 -47.53 4.74
CA ALA A 102 -42.66 -47.87 5.76
C ALA A 102 -41.30 -47.20 5.53
N PHE A 103 -41.06 -46.75 4.29
CA PHE A 103 -39.82 -46.14 3.83
C PHE A 103 -40.14 -45.20 2.66
N ARG A 104 -39.31 -44.22 2.37
CA ARG A 104 -39.61 -43.22 1.32
C ARG A 104 -39.34 -43.74 -0.10
N GLY A 105 -39.84 -44.94 -0.43
CA GLY A 105 -39.63 -45.59 -1.72
C GLY A 105 -40.52 -45.04 -2.84
N ILE A 106 -39.97 -44.95 -4.04
CA ILE A 106 -40.63 -44.54 -5.27
C ILE A 106 -40.38 -45.65 -6.32
N PRO A 107 -41.41 -46.43 -6.68
CA PRO A 107 -41.29 -47.38 -7.79
C PRO A 107 -41.34 -46.62 -9.11
N VAL A 108 -40.30 -46.78 -9.93
CA VAL A 108 -40.17 -46.14 -11.25
C VAL A 108 -40.17 -47.24 -12.30
N PHE A 109 -40.94 -47.06 -13.37
CA PHE A 109 -40.89 -47.97 -14.53
C PHE A 109 -40.11 -47.31 -15.66
N SER A 110 -38.88 -47.75 -15.87
CA SER A 110 -37.95 -47.18 -16.85
C SER A 110 -37.17 -48.30 -17.55
N GLY A 111 -36.90 -48.14 -18.85
CA GLY A 111 -36.18 -49.15 -19.65
C GLY A 111 -36.86 -50.54 -19.71
N GLY A 112 -38.16 -50.64 -19.46
CA GLY A 112 -38.90 -51.91 -19.42
C GLY A 112 -38.74 -52.71 -18.12
N LYS A 113 -38.11 -52.13 -17.10
CA LYS A 113 -37.96 -52.73 -15.76
C LYS A 113 -38.57 -51.83 -14.69
N TRP A 114 -39.00 -52.45 -13.59
CA TRP A 114 -39.32 -51.78 -12.34
C TRP A 114 -38.04 -51.53 -11.55
N ARG A 115 -37.74 -50.25 -11.38
CA ARG A 115 -36.66 -49.71 -10.54
C ARG A 115 -37.25 -49.21 -9.23
N LEU A 116 -36.47 -49.30 -8.17
CA LEU A 116 -36.81 -48.72 -6.87
C LEU A 116 -35.82 -47.60 -6.55
N VAL A 117 -36.34 -46.39 -6.37
CA VAL A 117 -35.59 -45.22 -5.92
C VAL A 117 -36.06 -44.88 -4.51
N VAL A 118 -35.15 -44.59 -3.59
CA VAL A 118 -35.53 -44.04 -2.27
C VAL A 118 -35.34 -42.54 -2.31
N ASP A 119 -36.35 -41.80 -1.87
CA ASP A 119 -36.26 -40.35 -1.69
C ASP A 119 -35.32 -40.03 -0.51
N LYS A 120 -34.07 -39.77 -0.86
CA LYS A 120 -32.91 -39.53 0.01
C LYS A 120 -32.15 -38.28 -0.43
N PRO A 121 -31.22 -37.74 0.40
CA PRO A 121 -30.33 -36.69 -0.06
C PRO A 121 -29.58 -37.10 -1.33
N ASP A 122 -29.63 -36.25 -2.34
CA ASP A 122 -28.96 -36.44 -3.62
C ASP A 122 -28.45 -35.13 -4.19
N VAL A 123 -27.53 -35.24 -5.16
CA VAL A 123 -26.93 -34.08 -5.83
C VAL A 123 -27.60 -33.83 -7.17
N ALA A 124 -27.66 -32.55 -7.57
CA ALA A 124 -28.20 -32.18 -8.87
C ALA A 124 -27.19 -32.51 -9.99
N ASP A 125 -27.51 -33.51 -10.81
CA ASP A 125 -26.66 -33.92 -11.94
C ASP A 125 -27.08 -33.29 -13.27
N PHE A 126 -28.30 -32.75 -13.35
CA PHE A 126 -28.84 -32.07 -14.53
C PHE A 126 -29.29 -30.66 -14.16
N GLU A 127 -28.93 -29.68 -14.99
CA GLU A 127 -29.29 -28.29 -14.81
C GLU A 127 -30.25 -27.82 -15.91
N PHE A 128 -31.38 -27.25 -15.51
CA PHE A 128 -32.27 -26.52 -16.41
C PHE A 128 -31.87 -25.04 -16.49
N THR A 129 -31.61 -24.58 -17.70
CA THR A 129 -31.27 -23.18 -18.02
C THR A 129 -32.20 -22.65 -19.11
N GLU A 130 -32.07 -21.36 -19.46
CA GLU A 130 -32.81 -20.79 -20.59
C GLU A 130 -32.53 -21.48 -21.94
N GLU A 131 -31.46 -22.28 -22.03
CA GLU A 131 -31.10 -23.00 -23.26
C GLU A 131 -31.89 -24.30 -23.47
N ASN A 132 -32.23 -25.00 -22.39
CA ASN A 132 -32.92 -26.29 -22.46
C ASN A 132 -34.39 -26.23 -22.02
N ILE A 133 -34.85 -25.11 -21.42
CA ILE A 133 -36.25 -24.83 -21.18
C ILE A 133 -36.89 -24.28 -22.47
N ILE A 134 -37.92 -24.98 -22.97
CA ILE A 134 -38.62 -24.64 -24.21
C ILE A 134 -39.99 -24.03 -23.92
N GLY A 135 -40.21 -22.82 -24.42
CA GLY A 135 -41.51 -22.17 -24.40
C GLY A 135 -41.88 -21.65 -23.01
N SER A 136 -43.18 -21.64 -22.72
CA SER A 136 -43.68 -21.14 -21.43
C SER A 136 -43.51 -22.18 -20.34
N TRP A 137 -43.02 -21.73 -19.19
CA TRP A 137 -42.95 -22.50 -17.96
C TRP A 137 -43.71 -21.76 -16.85
N SER A 138 -44.01 -22.46 -15.77
CA SER A 138 -44.73 -21.90 -14.63
C SER A 138 -44.16 -22.42 -13.33
N PHE A 139 -44.15 -21.57 -12.32
CA PHE A 139 -43.88 -21.96 -10.94
C PHE A 139 -44.94 -21.36 -10.02
N SER A 140 -45.24 -22.06 -8.94
CA SER A 140 -46.22 -21.65 -7.95
C SER A 140 -45.80 -22.09 -6.57
N GLY A 141 -45.95 -21.21 -5.58
CA GLY A 141 -45.84 -21.58 -4.18
C GLY A 141 -47.09 -22.27 -3.64
N SER A 142 -47.00 -22.79 -2.42
CA SER A 142 -48.12 -23.41 -1.72
C SER A 142 -49.21 -22.39 -1.38
N SER A 143 -50.46 -22.82 -1.50
CA SER A 143 -51.59 -22.03 -1.00
C SER A 143 -51.71 -22.16 0.51
N LYS A 144 -52.30 -21.16 1.19
CA LYS A 144 -52.66 -21.28 2.62
C LYS A 144 -53.58 -22.46 2.96
N ARG A 145 -54.18 -23.13 1.96
CA ARG A 145 -55.02 -24.31 2.15
C ARG A 145 -54.25 -25.63 2.08
N SER A 146 -53.02 -25.60 1.58
CA SER A 146 -52.16 -26.77 1.37
C SER A 146 -50.95 -26.81 2.31
N ILE A 147 -50.78 -25.79 3.15
CA ILE A 147 -49.74 -25.76 4.19
C ILE A 147 -50.11 -26.67 5.36
N VAL A 148 -49.11 -27.37 5.89
CA VAL A 148 -49.24 -28.28 7.04
C VAL A 148 -48.24 -27.84 8.09
N ASN A 149 -48.66 -27.56 9.33
CA ASN A 149 -47.76 -27.30 10.47
C ASN A 149 -47.85 -28.38 11.56
N GLN A 150 -48.78 -29.31 11.44
CA GLN A 150 -48.94 -30.43 12.36
C GLN A 150 -49.32 -31.70 11.61
N VAL A 151 -48.62 -32.80 11.90
CA VAL A 151 -48.88 -34.12 11.33
C VAL A 151 -49.25 -35.09 12.44
N ARG A 152 -50.34 -35.82 12.26
CA ARG A 152 -50.76 -36.91 13.15
C ARG A 152 -50.45 -38.23 12.46
N ALA A 153 -49.47 -38.95 12.99
CA ALA A 153 -49.01 -40.21 12.44
C ALA A 153 -49.62 -41.39 13.21
N ARG A 154 -50.43 -42.21 12.52
CA ARG A 154 -51.03 -43.43 13.06
C ARG A 154 -50.20 -44.65 12.67
N PHE A 155 -49.84 -45.50 13.63
CA PHE A 155 -48.96 -46.67 13.46
C PHE A 155 -49.26 -47.75 14.53
N TYR A 156 -48.64 -48.93 14.44
CA TYR A 156 -48.85 -50.02 15.41
C TYR A 156 -47.69 -50.16 16.38
N ASP A 157 -47.82 -49.75 17.64
CA ASP A 157 -46.65 -49.69 18.54
C ASP A 157 -46.25 -51.06 19.11
N ALA A 158 -45.06 -51.55 18.78
CA ALA A 158 -44.53 -52.82 19.30
C ALA A 158 -44.31 -52.81 20.83
N ALA A 159 -44.09 -51.65 21.45
CA ALA A 159 -43.96 -51.50 22.89
C ALA A 159 -45.31 -51.65 23.62
N LEU A 160 -46.42 -51.39 22.90
CA LEU A 160 -47.80 -51.53 23.37
C LEU A 160 -48.48 -52.75 22.73
N ASP A 161 -47.75 -53.86 22.60
CA ASP A 161 -48.27 -55.12 22.04
C ASP A 161 -48.94 -54.98 20.65
N SER A 162 -48.44 -54.06 19.82
CA SER A 162 -48.94 -53.73 18.48
C SER A 162 -50.35 -53.13 18.48
N GLU A 163 -50.69 -52.36 19.53
CA GLU A 163 -51.88 -51.52 19.56
C GLU A 163 -51.80 -50.38 18.53
N ASP A 164 -52.96 -50.05 17.95
CA ASP A 164 -53.13 -48.94 17.03
C ASP A 164 -53.01 -47.60 17.77
N THR A 165 -51.90 -46.91 17.54
CA THR A 165 -51.47 -45.74 18.29
C THR A 165 -51.26 -44.55 17.34
N MET A 166 -51.38 -43.34 17.87
CA MET A 166 -51.15 -42.11 17.12
C MET A 166 -50.17 -41.20 17.86
N THR A 167 -49.22 -40.65 17.12
CA THR A 167 -48.28 -39.63 17.58
C THR A 167 -48.50 -38.33 16.83
N VAL A 168 -48.16 -37.20 17.45
CA VAL A 168 -48.35 -35.86 16.88
C VAL A 168 -47.01 -35.16 16.79
N VAL A 169 -46.70 -34.65 15.61
CA VAL A 169 -45.49 -33.89 15.31
C VAL A 169 -45.90 -32.50 14.85
N SER A 170 -45.39 -31.47 15.52
CA SER A 170 -45.68 -30.06 15.19
C SER A 170 -44.45 -29.19 15.35
N VAL A 171 -44.39 -28.09 14.60
CA VAL A 171 -43.31 -27.10 14.66
C VAL A 171 -43.89 -25.78 15.15
N GLY A 172 -43.39 -25.28 16.30
CA GLY A 172 -43.89 -24.04 16.91
C GLY A 172 -43.77 -22.84 15.99
N ASP A 173 -42.59 -22.65 15.39
CA ASP A 173 -42.29 -21.53 14.48
C ASP A 173 -43.29 -21.43 13.33
N TYR A 174 -43.67 -22.57 12.72
CA TYR A 174 -44.69 -22.58 11.66
C TYR A 174 -46.09 -22.22 12.16
N ILE A 175 -46.46 -22.63 13.37
CA ILE A 175 -47.76 -22.28 13.95
C ILE A 175 -47.82 -20.78 14.27
N GLU A 176 -46.72 -20.21 14.75
CA GLU A 176 -46.60 -18.77 15.02
C GLU A 176 -46.66 -17.95 13.73
N GLU A 177 -45.94 -18.37 12.69
CA GLU A 177 -45.96 -17.73 11.37
C GLU A 177 -47.35 -17.76 10.72
N ASP A 178 -48.03 -18.91 10.78
CA ASP A 178 -49.34 -19.10 10.16
C ASP A 178 -50.51 -18.50 10.98
N GLY A 179 -50.33 -18.36 12.29
CA GLY A 179 -51.33 -17.92 13.26
C GLY A 179 -52.46 -18.92 13.55
N GLN A 180 -52.42 -20.13 13.00
CA GLN A 180 -53.39 -21.21 13.26
C GLN A 180 -52.81 -22.60 12.98
N ILE A 181 -53.45 -23.63 13.51
CA ILE A 181 -53.03 -25.03 13.31
C ILE A 181 -53.67 -25.59 12.03
N PHE A 182 -52.84 -26.18 11.18
CA PHE A 182 -53.20 -26.94 9.99
C PHE A 182 -52.71 -28.39 10.14
N GLU A 183 -53.65 -29.27 10.48
CA GLU A 183 -53.41 -30.68 10.78
C GLU A 183 -53.55 -31.57 9.54
N GLN A 184 -52.65 -32.55 9.39
CA GLN A 184 -52.74 -33.61 8.39
C GLN A 184 -52.55 -34.99 9.03
N ASP A 185 -53.46 -35.92 8.74
CA ASP A 185 -53.36 -37.31 9.18
C ASP A 185 -52.56 -38.14 8.17
N VAL A 186 -51.61 -38.94 8.67
CA VAL A 186 -50.81 -39.88 7.88
C VAL A 186 -50.80 -41.24 8.56
N TYR A 187 -50.88 -42.32 7.77
CA TYR A 187 -50.97 -43.69 8.28
C TYR A 187 -49.78 -44.54 7.82
N TYR A 188 -49.11 -45.17 8.80
CA TYR A 188 -47.93 -46.02 8.60
C TYR A 188 -48.17 -47.44 9.12
N PRO A 189 -48.95 -48.27 8.40
CA PRO A 189 -49.40 -49.60 8.86
C PRO A 189 -48.28 -50.63 9.08
N LEU A 190 -47.10 -50.42 8.49
CA LEU A 190 -45.97 -51.34 8.59
C LEU A 190 -44.80 -50.77 9.41
N THR A 191 -45.02 -49.64 10.09
CA THR A 191 -44.07 -49.06 11.03
C THR A 191 -44.52 -49.43 12.43
N ASN A 192 -43.61 -50.04 13.21
CA ASN A 192 -43.94 -50.54 14.54
C ASN A 192 -43.20 -49.85 15.71
N ASP A 193 -42.51 -48.76 15.43
CA ASP A 193 -41.66 -48.04 16.36
C ASP A 193 -42.04 -46.55 16.39
N LEU A 194 -42.20 -45.99 17.59
CA LEU A 194 -42.62 -44.61 17.80
C LEU A 194 -41.62 -43.60 17.23
N THR A 195 -40.31 -43.82 17.44
CA THR A 195 -39.28 -42.90 16.96
C THR A 195 -39.27 -42.85 15.43
N ARG A 196 -39.37 -44.00 14.76
CA ARG A 196 -39.45 -44.06 13.29
C ARG A 196 -40.73 -43.42 12.75
N ALA A 197 -41.87 -43.64 13.40
CA ALA A 197 -43.13 -42.99 13.02
C ALA A 197 -43.04 -41.46 13.14
N ASN A 198 -42.43 -40.95 14.21
CA ASN A 198 -42.18 -39.52 14.39
C ASN A 198 -41.30 -38.96 13.28
N ILE A 199 -40.22 -39.64 12.91
CA ILE A 199 -39.30 -39.14 11.87
C ILE A 199 -39.94 -39.12 10.49
N LEU A 200 -40.68 -40.17 10.11
CA LEU A 200 -41.44 -40.18 8.85
C LEU A 200 -42.46 -39.03 8.82
N ALA A 201 -43.13 -38.75 9.95
CA ALA A 201 -44.03 -37.61 10.09
C ALA A 201 -43.29 -36.26 10.00
N GLN A 202 -42.11 -36.13 10.59
CA GLN A 202 -41.27 -34.94 10.49
C GLN A 202 -40.81 -34.69 9.05
N HIS A 203 -40.34 -35.72 8.35
CA HIS A 203 -39.95 -35.61 6.94
C HIS A 203 -41.13 -35.22 6.06
N TYR A 204 -42.31 -35.80 6.28
CA TYR A 204 -43.54 -35.41 5.58
C TYR A 204 -43.88 -33.93 5.84
N LEU A 205 -43.81 -33.48 7.10
CA LEU A 205 -44.10 -32.10 7.49
C LEU A 205 -43.13 -31.12 6.81
N LYS A 206 -41.82 -31.39 6.88
CA LYS A 206 -40.77 -30.58 6.24
C LYS A 206 -40.98 -30.51 4.72
N GLN A 207 -41.30 -31.64 4.08
CA GLN A 207 -41.57 -31.67 2.63
C GLN A 207 -42.88 -30.95 2.25
N ALA A 208 -43.94 -31.07 3.04
CA ALA A 208 -45.20 -30.36 2.78
C ALA A 208 -45.06 -28.83 2.91
N ARG A 209 -44.03 -28.36 3.62
CA ARG A 209 -43.66 -26.95 3.72
C ARG A 209 -42.87 -26.44 2.53
N GLN A 210 -42.19 -27.31 1.79
CA GLN A 210 -41.59 -26.98 0.50
C GLN A 210 -42.71 -26.74 -0.51
N GLY A 211 -43.09 -25.47 -0.66
CA GLY A 211 -44.31 -25.10 -1.37
C GLY A 211 -44.11 -24.85 -2.86
N LEU A 212 -42.86 -24.70 -3.30
CA LEU A 212 -42.56 -24.29 -4.66
C LEU A 212 -42.61 -25.50 -5.60
N ALA A 213 -43.56 -25.47 -6.53
CA ALA A 213 -43.68 -26.43 -7.61
C ALA A 213 -43.39 -25.74 -8.95
N VAL A 214 -42.65 -26.42 -9.84
CA VAL A 214 -42.30 -25.92 -11.17
C VAL A 214 -42.82 -26.90 -12.21
N SER A 215 -43.44 -26.38 -13.27
CA SER A 215 -43.82 -27.14 -14.46
C SER A 215 -43.20 -26.45 -15.67
N LEU A 216 -42.32 -27.16 -16.36
CA LEU A 216 -41.62 -26.66 -17.55
C LEU A 216 -41.65 -27.70 -18.67
N SER A 217 -41.45 -27.25 -19.91
CA SER A 217 -41.21 -28.14 -21.05
C SER A 217 -39.73 -28.02 -21.42
N ALA A 218 -39.05 -29.13 -21.63
CA ALA A 218 -37.62 -29.19 -21.91
C ALA A 218 -37.30 -29.92 -23.23
N THR A 219 -36.06 -29.81 -23.67
CA THR A 219 -35.47 -30.59 -24.79
C THR A 219 -35.48 -32.10 -24.48
N LEU A 220 -35.22 -32.94 -25.49
CA LEU A 220 -35.14 -34.40 -25.30
C LEU A 220 -34.06 -34.84 -24.30
N GLU A 221 -33.08 -33.99 -23.98
CA GLU A 221 -32.03 -34.31 -23.01
C GLU A 221 -32.60 -34.63 -21.63
N ALA A 222 -33.75 -34.05 -21.28
CA ALA A 222 -34.49 -34.36 -20.07
C ALA A 222 -35.05 -35.80 -20.02
N LEU A 223 -34.96 -36.58 -21.12
CA LEU A 223 -35.33 -38.00 -21.14
C LEU A 223 -34.37 -38.87 -20.33
N ALA A 224 -33.15 -38.37 -20.09
CA ALA A 224 -32.17 -39.05 -19.28
C ALA A 224 -32.54 -39.06 -17.78
N LEU A 225 -33.48 -38.21 -17.37
CA LEU A 225 -33.95 -38.12 -15.99
C LEU A 225 -34.94 -39.24 -15.69
N ASP A 226 -34.90 -39.74 -14.47
CA ASP A 226 -35.92 -40.59 -13.87
C ASP A 226 -36.72 -39.80 -12.80
N VAL A 227 -37.93 -40.27 -12.48
CA VAL A 227 -38.70 -39.70 -11.36
C VAL A 227 -37.96 -39.98 -10.05
N GLY A 228 -37.72 -38.94 -9.26
CA GLY A 228 -36.91 -39.00 -8.04
C GLY A 228 -35.53 -38.38 -8.17
N ASP A 229 -35.06 -38.00 -9.36
CA ASP A 229 -33.77 -37.32 -9.52
C ASP A 229 -33.81 -35.89 -8.96
N VAL A 230 -32.66 -35.42 -8.47
CA VAL A 230 -32.46 -34.00 -8.12
C VAL A 230 -31.89 -33.29 -9.34
N VAL A 231 -32.44 -32.13 -9.65
CA VAL A 231 -32.04 -31.26 -10.76
C VAL A 231 -31.93 -29.83 -10.27
N SER A 232 -31.10 -29.02 -10.90
CA SER A 232 -30.99 -27.60 -10.57
C SER A 232 -31.69 -26.75 -11.64
N ILE A 233 -32.15 -25.55 -11.26
CA ILE A 233 -32.68 -24.57 -12.20
C ILE A 233 -31.91 -23.25 -12.02
N THR A 234 -31.39 -22.73 -13.12
CA THR A 234 -30.81 -21.38 -13.21
C THR A 234 -31.66 -20.55 -14.15
N HIS A 235 -32.33 -19.53 -13.60
CA HIS A 235 -33.20 -18.66 -14.39
C HIS A 235 -33.28 -17.25 -13.77
N PRO A 236 -33.09 -16.17 -14.57
CA PRO A 236 -33.04 -14.80 -14.05
C PRO A 236 -34.39 -14.29 -13.53
N THR A 237 -35.51 -14.67 -14.15
CA THR A 237 -36.87 -14.23 -13.73
C THR A 237 -37.19 -14.45 -12.25
N PRO A 238 -37.01 -15.65 -11.66
CA PRO A 238 -37.14 -15.85 -10.23
C PRO A 238 -35.83 -15.59 -9.45
N GLY A 239 -34.76 -15.14 -10.11
CA GLY A 239 -33.43 -15.00 -9.52
C GLY A 239 -32.85 -16.31 -8.99
N TRP A 240 -33.11 -17.45 -9.64
CA TRP A 240 -32.55 -18.73 -9.22
C TRP A 240 -31.18 -18.95 -9.85
N GLU A 241 -30.23 -19.36 -9.02
CA GLU A 241 -28.88 -19.75 -9.41
C GLU A 241 -28.66 -21.17 -8.87
N ALA A 242 -28.61 -22.16 -9.77
CA ALA A 242 -28.49 -23.58 -9.46
C ALA A 242 -29.42 -24.06 -8.33
N LYS A 243 -30.65 -23.52 -8.24
CA LYS A 243 -31.58 -23.86 -7.18
C LYS A 243 -32.07 -25.30 -7.36
N PRO A 244 -31.99 -26.18 -6.35
CA PRO A 244 -32.30 -27.60 -6.54
C PRO A 244 -33.80 -27.91 -6.41
N PHE A 245 -34.25 -28.88 -7.19
CA PHE A 245 -35.60 -29.41 -7.23
C PHE A 245 -35.58 -30.92 -7.45
N ARG A 246 -36.66 -31.60 -7.04
CA ARG A 246 -36.87 -33.04 -7.22
C ARG A 246 -37.84 -33.29 -8.37
N VAL A 247 -37.52 -34.22 -9.26
CA VAL A 247 -38.39 -34.65 -10.36
C VAL A 247 -39.57 -35.46 -9.81
N GLN A 248 -40.78 -34.93 -9.96
CA GLN A 248 -42.03 -35.59 -9.54
C GLN A 248 -42.70 -36.34 -10.70
N LYS A 249 -42.58 -35.81 -11.92
CA LYS A 249 -43.26 -36.37 -13.08
C LYS A 249 -42.57 -35.99 -14.38
N LEU A 250 -42.49 -36.95 -15.29
CA LEU A 250 -42.04 -36.79 -16.67
C LEU A 250 -43.16 -37.21 -17.62
N GLU A 251 -43.50 -36.36 -18.59
CA GLU A 251 -44.48 -36.65 -19.63
C GLU A 251 -43.88 -36.36 -21.01
N LEU A 252 -44.00 -37.32 -21.92
CA LEU A 252 -43.62 -37.12 -23.32
C LEU A 252 -44.69 -36.28 -24.01
N GLU A 253 -44.29 -35.13 -24.55
CA GLU A 253 -45.15 -34.27 -25.36
C GLU A 253 -44.87 -34.47 -26.86
N ALA A 254 -45.76 -33.93 -27.70
CA ALA A 254 -45.53 -33.90 -29.14
C ALA A 254 -44.33 -33.01 -29.51
N ALA A 255 -43.77 -33.21 -30.71
CA ALA A 255 -42.65 -32.46 -31.24
C ALA A 255 -41.37 -32.55 -30.38
N ASP A 256 -41.10 -33.75 -29.88
CA ASP A 256 -39.86 -34.12 -29.18
C ASP A 256 -39.56 -33.26 -27.94
N LYS A 257 -40.60 -32.99 -27.14
CA LYS A 257 -40.50 -32.24 -25.89
C LYS A 257 -40.87 -33.10 -24.69
N ILE A 258 -40.34 -32.74 -23.54
CA ILE A 258 -40.60 -33.45 -22.29
C ILE A 258 -41.13 -32.45 -21.28
N ARG A 259 -42.35 -32.67 -20.80
CA ARG A 259 -42.91 -31.91 -19.70
C ARG A 259 -42.38 -32.48 -18.40
N VAL A 260 -41.72 -31.63 -17.63
CA VAL A 260 -41.13 -31.97 -16.33
C VAL A 260 -41.89 -31.23 -15.25
N THR A 261 -42.39 -31.97 -14.25
CA THR A 261 -42.94 -31.40 -13.02
C THR A 261 -41.96 -31.62 -11.90
N LEU A 262 -41.61 -30.53 -11.22
CA LEU A 262 -40.58 -30.47 -10.19
C LEU A 262 -41.19 -29.93 -8.89
N SER A 263 -40.72 -30.43 -7.76
CA SER A 263 -40.99 -29.85 -6.44
C SER A 263 -39.69 -29.38 -5.81
N GLU A 264 -39.73 -28.31 -5.03
CA GLU A 264 -38.56 -27.82 -4.31
C GLU A 264 -37.91 -28.89 -3.43
N TYR A 265 -36.59 -28.82 -3.37
CA TYR A 265 -35.75 -29.82 -2.73
C TYR A 265 -34.80 -29.16 -1.73
N ASP A 266 -34.66 -29.78 -0.56
CA ASP A 266 -33.76 -29.35 0.51
C ASP A 266 -33.26 -30.57 1.29
N ASP A 267 -31.94 -30.73 1.41
CA ASP A 267 -31.29 -31.83 2.12
C ASP A 267 -31.70 -31.92 3.60
N SER A 268 -32.01 -30.78 4.24
CA SER A 268 -32.39 -30.72 5.65
C SER A 268 -33.73 -31.42 5.94
N VAL A 269 -34.55 -31.66 4.91
CA VAL A 269 -35.79 -32.45 5.00
C VAL A 269 -35.50 -33.86 5.52
N TYR A 270 -34.37 -34.46 5.14
CA TYR A 270 -34.03 -35.85 5.43
C TYR A 270 -33.23 -36.03 6.72
N THR A 271 -32.96 -34.94 7.45
CA THR A 271 -32.24 -34.99 8.73
C THR A 271 -33.11 -35.61 9.82
N PHE A 272 -32.46 -36.26 10.79
CA PHE A 272 -33.08 -36.99 11.90
C PHE A 272 -33.10 -36.19 13.21
N ASP A 273 -32.60 -34.96 13.17
CA ASP A 273 -32.55 -34.01 14.28
C ASP A 273 -33.62 -32.91 14.14
N VAL A 274 -33.69 -32.08 15.19
CA VAL A 274 -34.61 -30.94 15.44
C VAL A 274 -35.40 -30.49 14.21
N LEU A 275 -36.70 -30.27 14.41
CA LEU A 275 -37.63 -29.66 13.46
C LEU A 275 -37.28 -28.18 13.19
N THR A 276 -36.09 -27.92 12.66
CA THR A 276 -35.72 -26.63 12.10
C THR A 276 -36.38 -26.49 10.74
N PRO A 277 -36.98 -25.32 10.45
CA PRO A 277 -37.40 -25.02 9.10
C PRO A 277 -36.27 -25.16 8.08
N PRO A 278 -36.55 -25.65 6.87
CA PRO A 278 -35.58 -25.63 5.78
C PRO A 278 -35.24 -24.17 5.44
N ALA A 279 -33.97 -23.94 5.09
CA ALA A 279 -33.39 -22.59 5.03
C ALA A 279 -33.24 -22.05 3.61
N ILE A 280 -33.59 -22.83 2.58
CA ILE A 280 -33.42 -22.41 1.19
C ILE A 280 -34.48 -21.35 0.84
N PRO A 281 -34.07 -20.13 0.42
CA PRO A 281 -35.02 -19.08 0.07
C PRO A 281 -35.75 -19.40 -1.24
N ASP A 282 -37.03 -19.06 -1.31
CA ASP A 282 -37.87 -19.24 -2.50
C ASP A 282 -37.31 -18.52 -3.74
N THR A 283 -36.59 -17.40 -3.56
CA THR A 283 -36.01 -16.55 -4.60
C THR A 283 -34.77 -15.81 -4.06
N ASN A 284 -33.79 -15.53 -4.92
CA ASN A 284 -32.67 -14.61 -4.59
C ASN A 284 -32.93 -13.18 -5.08
N LEU A 285 -34.16 -12.86 -5.52
CA LEU A 285 -34.51 -11.50 -5.89
C LEU A 285 -34.45 -10.60 -4.65
N PRO A 286 -33.85 -9.40 -4.74
CA PRO A 286 -33.86 -8.45 -3.65
C PRO A 286 -35.30 -8.10 -3.26
N ASP A 287 -35.59 -8.05 -1.95
CA ASP A 287 -36.89 -7.62 -1.46
C ASP A 287 -37.11 -6.12 -1.82
N PRO A 288 -38.11 -5.79 -2.66
CA PRO A 288 -38.37 -4.41 -3.09
C PRO A 288 -38.91 -3.52 -1.96
N PHE A 289 -39.32 -4.11 -0.83
CA PHE A 289 -39.79 -3.39 0.35
C PHE A 289 -38.72 -3.26 1.44
N SER A 290 -37.61 -3.98 1.32
CA SER A 290 -36.46 -3.82 2.20
C SER A 290 -35.76 -2.48 1.92
N SER A 291 -35.28 -1.84 2.98
CA SER A 291 -34.53 -0.58 2.86
C SER A 291 -33.32 -0.61 3.79
N PRO A 292 -32.38 -1.56 3.61
CA PRO A 292 -31.20 -1.66 4.46
C PRO A 292 -30.35 -0.38 4.41
N PRO A 293 -29.68 0.02 5.50
CA PRO A 293 -28.78 1.15 5.48
C PRO A 293 -27.47 0.84 4.74
N PRO A 294 -26.71 1.86 4.31
CA PRO A 294 -25.30 1.70 3.95
C PRO A 294 -24.50 1.22 5.17
N SER A 295 -23.22 0.87 4.98
CA SER A 295 -22.34 0.43 6.07
C SER A 295 -20.96 1.06 5.97
N GLY A 296 -20.14 0.93 7.01
CA GLY A 296 -18.73 1.36 6.98
C GLY A 296 -18.52 2.85 6.72
N LEU A 297 -19.35 3.73 7.32
CA LEU A 297 -19.11 5.17 7.27
C LEU A 297 -17.79 5.50 7.98
N THR A 298 -16.83 6.04 7.24
CA THR A 298 -15.55 6.56 7.73
C THR A 298 -15.44 8.05 7.40
N LEU A 299 -14.68 8.77 8.24
CA LEU A 299 -14.40 10.19 8.08
C LEU A 299 -12.90 10.40 8.04
N GLU A 300 -12.45 11.19 7.06
CA GLU A 300 -11.04 11.51 6.86
C GLU A 300 -10.89 13.03 6.72
N SER A 301 -9.85 13.56 7.35
CA SER A 301 -9.47 14.97 7.33
C SER A 301 -7.97 15.01 7.60
N GLY A 302 -7.30 16.01 7.05
CA GLY A 302 -5.86 16.17 7.18
C GLY A 302 -5.29 16.95 6.01
N THR A 303 -3.98 17.00 5.96
CA THR A 303 -3.22 17.73 4.94
C THR A 303 -3.57 17.29 3.52
N GLU A 304 -3.81 15.99 3.30
CA GLU A 304 -4.17 15.42 1.99
C GLU A 304 -5.56 15.81 1.49
N HIS A 305 -6.44 16.29 2.37
CA HIS A 305 -7.80 16.68 2.04
C HIS A 305 -7.99 18.19 1.94
N LEU A 306 -6.95 18.99 2.16
CA LEU A 306 -6.98 20.44 2.02
C LEU A 306 -7.28 20.84 0.56
N GLN A 307 -7.95 21.97 0.37
CA GLN A 307 -8.22 22.53 -0.95
C GLN A 307 -7.69 23.95 -1.08
N VAL A 308 -7.04 24.25 -2.19
CA VAL A 308 -6.62 25.61 -2.55
C VAL A 308 -7.72 26.26 -3.38
N THR A 309 -8.26 27.38 -2.88
CA THR A 309 -9.23 28.20 -3.62
C THR A 309 -8.55 28.99 -4.75
N ALA A 310 -9.33 29.49 -5.71
CA ALA A 310 -8.79 30.31 -6.82
C ALA A 310 -8.06 31.60 -6.35
N SER A 311 -8.30 32.04 -5.11
CA SER A 311 -7.61 33.16 -4.46
C SER A 311 -6.30 32.76 -3.75
N GLY A 312 -5.89 31.50 -3.83
CA GLY A 312 -4.68 30.98 -3.18
C GLY A 312 -4.84 30.65 -1.68
N THR A 313 -6.05 30.74 -1.12
CA THR A 313 -6.31 30.41 0.28
C THR A 313 -6.54 28.91 0.44
N VAL A 314 -5.76 28.27 1.31
CA VAL A 314 -5.94 26.87 1.73
C VAL A 314 -7.12 26.78 2.71
N ILE A 315 -8.11 25.94 2.40
CA ILE A 315 -9.29 25.66 3.22
C ILE A 315 -9.35 24.18 3.62
N THR A 316 -9.85 23.90 4.82
CA THR A 316 -10.00 22.54 5.34
C THR A 316 -11.30 21.90 4.88
N ARG A 317 -11.22 20.61 4.56
CA ARG A 317 -12.36 19.76 4.18
C ARG A 317 -12.35 18.48 5.01
N MET A 318 -13.53 17.89 5.12
CA MET A 318 -13.71 16.57 5.71
C MET A 318 -14.35 15.66 4.65
N LEU A 319 -13.70 14.52 4.37
CA LEU A 319 -14.20 13.48 3.49
C LEU A 319 -15.03 12.48 4.30
N ALA A 320 -16.24 12.17 3.84
CA ALA A 320 -16.99 11.02 4.30
C ALA A 320 -17.02 9.95 3.21
N GLN A 321 -16.81 8.70 3.58
CA GLN A 321 -16.87 7.54 2.69
C GLN A 321 -17.69 6.43 3.32
N TRP A 322 -18.41 5.66 2.50
CA TRP A 322 -19.21 4.53 2.99
C TRP A 322 -19.32 3.41 1.95
N ALA A 323 -19.62 2.20 2.42
CA ALA A 323 -19.98 1.08 1.57
C ALA A 323 -21.46 1.16 1.15
N ALA A 324 -21.75 0.68 -0.06
CA ALA A 324 -23.12 0.67 -0.59
C ALA A 324 -24.06 -0.18 0.28
N ALA A 325 -25.32 0.23 0.39
CA ALA A 325 -26.35 -0.62 0.98
C ALA A 325 -26.53 -1.89 0.14
N PRO A 326 -26.81 -3.06 0.75
CA PRO A 326 -26.96 -4.34 0.08
C PRO A 326 -28.30 -4.44 -0.66
N SER A 327 -28.53 -3.56 -1.63
CA SER A 327 -29.73 -3.53 -2.45
C SER A 327 -29.43 -2.86 -3.79
N THR A 328 -29.95 -3.44 -4.87
CA THR A 328 -29.88 -2.87 -6.23
C THR A 328 -30.85 -1.71 -6.45
N PHE A 329 -31.74 -1.45 -5.48
CA PHE A 329 -32.81 -0.46 -5.56
C PHE A 329 -32.41 0.93 -5.03
N VAL A 330 -31.14 1.11 -4.62
CA VAL A 330 -30.62 2.40 -4.16
C VAL A 330 -30.50 3.36 -5.34
N ASP A 331 -31.07 4.55 -5.20
CA ASP A 331 -31.03 5.62 -6.20
C ASP A 331 -29.94 6.65 -5.84
N THR A 332 -30.00 7.18 -4.62
CA THR A 332 -29.03 8.15 -4.09
C THR A 332 -28.72 7.92 -2.61
N TYR A 333 -27.73 8.62 -2.07
CA TYR A 333 -27.42 8.70 -0.65
C TYR A 333 -27.69 10.11 -0.14
N GLU A 334 -28.37 10.20 1.00
CA GLU A 334 -28.47 11.44 1.75
C GLU A 334 -27.41 11.44 2.85
N VAL A 335 -26.53 12.44 2.82
CA VAL A 335 -25.45 12.63 3.77
C VAL A 335 -25.70 13.92 4.52
N ALA A 336 -25.55 13.90 5.84
CA ALA A 336 -25.73 15.08 6.67
C ALA A 336 -24.59 15.24 7.66
N TYR A 337 -24.23 16.49 7.96
CA TYR A 337 -23.21 16.82 8.95
C TYR A 337 -23.66 17.97 9.85
N LYS A 338 -23.07 18.02 11.05
CA LYS A 338 -23.18 19.14 11.99
C LYS A 338 -21.94 19.22 12.87
N LEU A 339 -21.69 20.38 13.47
CA LEU A 339 -20.81 20.45 14.64
C LEU A 339 -21.41 19.57 15.75
N SER A 340 -20.59 18.80 16.46
CA SER A 340 -21.08 17.89 17.51
C SER A 340 -21.84 18.65 18.61
N ALA A 341 -21.43 19.88 18.90
CA ALA A 341 -22.12 20.77 19.85
C ALA A 341 -23.41 21.42 19.30
N ALA A 342 -23.68 21.34 17.99
CA ALA A 342 -24.87 21.91 17.37
C ALA A 342 -26.05 20.91 17.35
N SER A 343 -27.26 21.44 17.20
CA SER A 343 -28.50 20.66 17.10
C SER A 343 -29.04 20.52 15.68
N GLY A 344 -28.72 21.45 14.78
CA GLY A 344 -29.18 21.44 13.38
C GLY A 344 -28.26 20.66 12.46
N TRP A 345 -28.84 19.82 11.60
CA TRP A 345 -28.12 19.08 10.56
C TRP A 345 -28.19 19.82 9.23
N THR A 346 -27.07 19.83 8.49
CA THR A 346 -27.03 20.25 7.08
C THR A 346 -26.91 18.99 6.22
N SER A 347 -27.76 18.84 5.20
CA SER A 347 -27.89 17.61 4.41
C SER A 347 -27.69 17.85 2.92
N PHE A 348 -27.13 16.86 2.23
CA PHE A 348 -26.86 16.83 0.81
C PHE A 348 -27.27 15.47 0.24
N GLU A 349 -27.60 15.43 -1.05
CA GLU A 349 -27.83 14.17 -1.76
C GLU A 349 -26.71 13.95 -2.79
N THR A 350 -26.23 12.72 -2.90
CA THR A 350 -25.17 12.32 -3.85
C THR A 350 -25.42 10.90 -4.34
N SER A 351 -25.07 10.60 -5.59
CA SER A 351 -25.05 9.22 -6.11
C SER A 351 -23.69 8.53 -5.89
N GLU A 352 -22.67 9.29 -5.49
CA GLU A 352 -21.36 8.76 -5.16
C GLU A 352 -21.34 8.12 -3.77
N ARG A 353 -20.32 7.28 -3.51
CA ARG A 353 -20.10 6.60 -2.22
C ARG A 353 -19.20 7.40 -1.27
N GLN A 354 -18.99 8.67 -1.61
CA GLN A 354 -18.18 9.59 -0.85
C GLN A 354 -18.71 11.03 -1.02
N HIS A 355 -18.39 11.89 -0.06
CA HIS A 355 -18.75 13.30 -0.11
C HIS A 355 -17.75 14.16 0.68
N TYR A 356 -17.34 15.29 0.12
CA TYR A 356 -16.51 16.29 0.80
C TYR A 356 -17.37 17.39 1.42
N PHE A 357 -17.26 17.58 2.73
CA PHE A 357 -17.82 18.75 3.43
C PHE A 357 -16.81 19.88 3.42
N THR A 358 -17.23 21.05 2.92
CA THR A 358 -16.36 22.23 2.79
C THR A 358 -17.14 23.55 2.89
N PRO A 359 -16.60 24.58 3.56
CA PRO A 359 -15.44 24.54 4.46
C PRO A 359 -15.82 23.96 5.84
N VAL A 360 -14.87 23.27 6.49
CA VAL A 360 -14.97 22.85 7.91
C VAL A 360 -13.89 23.53 8.74
N SER A 361 -14.09 23.60 10.06
CA SER A 361 -13.16 24.25 10.98
C SER A 361 -12.21 23.27 11.66
N ASP A 362 -10.92 23.59 11.67
CA ASP A 362 -9.88 22.79 12.32
C ASP A 362 -10.10 22.71 13.83
N GLY A 363 -9.79 21.56 14.42
CA GLY A 363 -9.89 21.33 15.87
C GLY A 363 -11.33 21.31 16.42
N HIS A 364 -12.35 21.27 15.55
CA HIS A 364 -13.75 21.16 15.94
C HIS A 364 -14.31 19.77 15.67
N ALA A 365 -15.15 19.29 16.59
CA ALA A 365 -15.76 17.97 16.49
C ALA A 365 -17.01 18.05 15.62
N TYR A 366 -17.17 17.10 14.69
CA TYR A 366 -18.31 16.98 13.81
C TYR A 366 -18.99 15.61 13.97
N ASP A 367 -20.30 15.61 13.80
CA ASP A 367 -21.11 14.40 13.64
C ASP A 367 -21.54 14.32 12.18
N VAL A 368 -21.41 13.15 11.56
CA VAL A 368 -21.81 12.88 10.18
C VAL A 368 -22.67 11.63 10.16
N ARG A 369 -23.75 11.67 9.38
CA ARG A 369 -24.61 10.52 9.14
C ARG A 369 -24.95 10.37 7.67
N VAL A 370 -25.14 9.12 7.24
CA VAL A 370 -25.57 8.79 5.87
C VAL A 370 -26.70 7.76 5.89
N ARG A 371 -27.62 7.86 4.93
CA ARG A 371 -28.66 6.87 4.66
C ARG A 371 -28.87 6.70 3.17
N ALA A 372 -29.36 5.53 2.76
CA ALA A 372 -29.72 5.26 1.37
C ALA A 372 -31.15 5.76 1.09
N VAL A 373 -31.34 6.33 -0.10
CA VAL A 373 -32.63 6.70 -0.69
C VAL A 373 -32.87 5.77 -1.88
N TYR A 374 -34.01 5.11 -1.86
CA TYR A 374 -34.38 4.08 -2.84
C TYR A 374 -35.22 4.68 -3.98
N TYR A 375 -35.27 4.01 -5.14
CA TYR A 375 -36.01 4.48 -6.34
C TYR A 375 -37.48 4.83 -6.08
N ASN A 376 -38.09 4.23 -5.05
CA ASN A 376 -39.48 4.46 -4.64
C ASN A 376 -39.62 5.56 -3.56
N GLY A 377 -38.54 6.30 -3.27
CA GLY A 377 -38.49 7.37 -2.27
C GLY A 377 -38.38 6.88 -0.82
N ARG A 378 -38.33 5.56 -0.55
CA ARG A 378 -38.05 5.04 0.79
C ARG A 378 -36.65 5.41 1.22
N ARG A 379 -36.45 5.59 2.53
CA ARG A 379 -35.16 5.93 3.13
C ARG A 379 -34.81 4.90 4.19
N SER A 380 -33.55 4.46 4.21
CA SER A 380 -33.06 3.56 5.24
C SER A 380 -32.95 4.25 6.60
N SER A 381 -32.62 3.48 7.64
CA SER A 381 -32.04 4.03 8.86
C SER A 381 -30.72 4.75 8.56
N TRP A 382 -30.33 5.64 9.46
CA TRP A 382 -29.03 6.34 9.40
C TRP A 382 -27.93 5.45 9.96
N ILE A 383 -26.75 5.50 9.36
CA ILE A 383 -25.49 5.21 10.05
C ILE A 383 -24.83 6.53 10.40
N GLU A 384 -24.15 6.60 11.54
CA GLU A 384 -23.61 7.83 12.09
C GLU A 384 -22.22 7.61 12.68
N VAL A 385 -21.33 8.57 12.46
CA VAL A 385 -20.07 8.76 13.18
C VAL A 385 -20.19 10.07 13.94
N SER A 386 -20.03 10.03 15.26
CA SER A 386 -20.14 11.20 16.14
C SER A 386 -18.78 11.56 16.74
N ASN A 387 -18.61 12.84 17.10
CA ASN A 387 -17.41 13.42 17.71
C ASN A 387 -16.11 13.22 16.91
N TYR A 388 -16.19 13.26 15.58
CA TYR A 388 -15.00 13.20 14.75
C TYR A 388 -14.24 14.52 14.81
N MET A 389 -12.98 14.46 15.25
CA MET A 389 -12.14 15.65 15.36
C MET A 389 -11.52 15.97 14.00
N VAL A 390 -11.93 17.09 13.41
CA VAL A 390 -11.36 17.54 12.14
C VAL A 390 -9.92 18.01 12.37
N VAL A 391 -9.00 17.33 11.72
CA VAL A 391 -7.60 17.72 11.63
C VAL A 391 -7.43 18.35 10.25
N GLY A 392 -7.00 19.60 10.20
CA GLY A 392 -6.77 20.33 8.95
C GLY A 392 -5.34 20.80 8.90
N LYS A 393 -5.14 22.11 8.96
CA LYS A 393 -3.82 22.75 9.05
C LYS A 393 -3.08 22.52 10.38
N THR A 394 -3.70 21.79 11.30
CA THR A 394 -3.12 21.44 12.59
C THR A 394 -2.30 20.16 12.53
N GLU A 395 -2.40 19.40 11.43
CA GLU A 395 -1.57 18.22 11.22
C GLU A 395 -0.14 18.65 10.86
N PRO A 396 0.91 18.15 11.56
CA PRO A 396 2.28 18.45 11.18
C PRO A 396 2.59 17.98 9.76
N PRO A 397 3.31 18.78 8.95
CA PRO A 397 3.61 18.39 7.57
C PRO A 397 4.54 17.18 7.51
N ALA A 398 4.51 16.44 6.40
CA ALA A 398 5.43 15.35 6.19
C ALA A 398 6.89 15.85 6.08
N ALA A 399 7.84 15.08 6.63
CA ALA A 399 9.27 15.37 6.47
C ALA A 399 9.72 15.23 5.01
N PRO A 400 10.81 15.90 4.57
CA PRO A 400 11.34 15.73 3.21
C PRO A 400 11.76 14.28 2.97
N THR A 401 11.54 13.76 1.76
CA THR A 401 11.91 12.37 1.43
C THR A 401 13.41 12.18 1.26
N SER A 402 14.11 13.20 0.75
CA SER A 402 15.57 13.21 0.56
C SER A 402 16.22 14.43 1.20
N PHE A 403 17.48 14.30 1.59
CA PHE A 403 18.34 15.41 2.01
C PHE A 403 19.79 15.03 1.72
N SER A 404 20.53 15.89 1.04
CA SER A 404 21.89 15.61 0.55
C SER A 404 22.75 16.85 0.53
N PHE A 405 24.07 16.64 0.50
CA PHE A 405 25.09 17.67 0.49
C PHE A 405 26.09 17.40 -0.65
N ALA A 406 26.48 18.45 -1.37
CA ALA A 406 27.54 18.42 -2.35
C ALA A 406 28.43 19.67 -2.24
N SER A 407 29.69 19.54 -2.65
CA SER A 407 30.59 20.67 -2.86
C SER A 407 30.77 20.90 -4.36
N GLN A 408 30.47 22.11 -4.81
CA GLN A 408 30.68 22.53 -6.19
C GLN A 408 32.17 22.74 -6.48
N ARG A 409 32.55 22.86 -7.77
CA ARG A 409 33.97 23.02 -8.17
C ARG A 409 34.66 24.26 -7.61
N ASP A 410 33.89 25.28 -7.29
CA ASP A 410 34.32 26.54 -6.66
C ASP A 410 34.29 26.47 -5.12
N TYR A 411 34.06 25.28 -4.55
CA TYR A 411 33.86 25.01 -3.12
C TYR A 411 32.58 25.61 -2.53
N THR A 412 31.63 26.08 -3.36
CA THR A 412 30.30 26.46 -2.89
C THR A 412 29.56 25.23 -2.39
N ARG A 413 28.95 25.32 -1.21
CA ARG A 413 28.25 24.19 -0.59
C ARG A 413 26.79 24.19 -0.98
N GLU A 414 26.34 23.06 -1.50
CA GLU A 414 25.00 22.87 -2.00
C GLU A 414 24.25 21.86 -1.12
N PHE A 415 23.10 22.25 -0.61
CA PHE A 415 22.15 21.39 0.08
C PHE A 415 20.95 21.13 -0.81
N SER A 416 20.64 19.85 -1.05
CA SER A 416 19.61 19.42 -1.99
C SER A 416 18.60 18.48 -1.33
N TRP A 417 17.31 18.71 -1.54
CA TRP A 417 16.20 17.92 -1.00
C TRP A 417 15.01 17.91 -1.96
N THR A 418 14.11 16.95 -1.79
CA THR A 418 12.87 16.88 -2.57
C THR A 418 11.80 17.79 -1.96
N LEU A 419 11.19 18.63 -2.80
CA LEU A 419 10.07 19.47 -2.40
C LEU A 419 8.77 18.65 -2.31
N ASN A 420 8.05 18.77 -1.19
CA ASN A 420 6.72 18.22 -0.95
C ASN A 420 5.64 19.01 -1.70
N THR A 421 5.71 19.11 -3.03
CA THR A 421 4.81 19.95 -3.83
C THR A 421 3.36 19.46 -3.88
N ALA A 422 3.08 18.24 -3.41
CA ALA A 422 1.73 17.70 -3.33
C ALA A 422 0.92 18.29 -2.16
N ASP A 423 1.62 18.80 -1.15
CA ASP A 423 1.02 19.39 0.04
C ASP A 423 0.93 20.92 -0.14
N PRO A 424 -0.28 21.48 -0.31
CA PRO A 424 -0.46 22.91 -0.52
C PRO A 424 -0.22 23.75 0.74
N ASP A 425 -0.12 23.13 1.92
CA ASP A 425 0.07 23.81 3.19
C ASP A 425 1.56 23.97 3.57
N VAL A 426 2.49 23.46 2.75
CA VAL A 426 3.93 23.64 2.98
C VAL A 426 4.34 25.10 2.75
N ALA A 427 4.84 25.76 3.80
CA ALA A 427 5.42 27.09 3.71
C ALA A 427 6.90 27.08 3.31
N GLY A 428 7.65 26.03 3.68
CA GLY A 428 9.04 25.86 3.29
C GLY A 428 9.82 24.91 4.20
N TYR A 429 11.15 25.04 4.20
CA TYR A 429 12.06 24.13 4.88
C TYR A 429 13.04 24.87 5.78
N GLN A 430 13.32 24.30 6.94
CA GLN A 430 14.36 24.79 7.85
C GLN A 430 15.52 23.81 7.88
N ILE A 431 16.75 24.31 7.76
CA ILE A 431 17.98 23.52 7.88
C ILE A 431 18.73 23.97 9.13
N ARG A 432 19.11 23.02 9.97
CA ARG A 432 19.93 23.23 11.17
C ARG A 432 21.19 22.38 11.12
N PHE A 433 22.21 22.78 11.87
CA PHE A 433 23.49 22.08 11.97
C PHE A 433 23.98 21.92 13.41
N SER A 434 24.84 20.94 13.65
CA SER A 434 25.50 20.68 14.93
C SER A 434 26.99 20.40 14.73
N THR A 435 27.80 21.02 15.57
CA THR A 435 29.25 20.79 15.71
C THR A 435 29.59 19.59 16.59
N THR A 436 28.67 19.19 17.48
CA THR A 436 28.85 18.04 18.40
C THR A 436 28.30 16.73 17.81
N LEU A 437 27.82 16.78 16.57
CA LEU A 437 27.24 15.65 15.84
C LEU A 437 25.98 15.05 16.49
N THR A 438 25.18 15.88 17.18
CA THR A 438 23.91 15.45 17.80
C THR A 438 22.78 15.29 16.78
N ASP A 439 21.84 14.38 17.07
CA ASP A 439 20.58 14.22 16.34
C ASP A 439 19.39 14.94 17.04
N GLU A 440 19.64 15.65 18.14
CA GLU A 440 18.62 16.43 18.85
C GLU A 440 18.33 17.76 18.15
N TRP A 441 17.20 17.86 17.44
CA TRP A 441 16.80 19.03 16.63
C TRP A 441 16.86 20.37 17.39
N ASP A 442 16.38 20.37 18.63
CA ASP A 442 16.34 21.58 19.47
C ASP A 442 17.73 22.00 19.97
N ALA A 443 18.72 21.09 19.93
CA ALA A 443 20.11 21.39 20.24
C ALA A 443 20.93 21.83 19.01
N MET A 444 20.34 21.80 17.80
CA MET A 444 20.99 22.23 16.56
C MET A 444 20.78 23.73 16.30
N THR A 445 21.74 24.36 15.62
CA THR A 445 21.70 25.80 15.28
C THR A 445 21.12 26.02 13.88
N PRO A 446 20.19 26.97 13.66
CA PRO A 446 19.71 27.31 12.32
C PRO A 446 20.80 27.83 11.38
N MET A 447 20.79 27.38 10.12
CA MET A 447 21.77 27.81 9.10
C MET A 447 21.37 29.10 8.36
N HIS A 448 20.08 29.47 8.40
CA HIS A 448 19.51 30.60 7.70
C HIS A 448 18.37 31.22 8.51
N LEU A 449 17.96 32.42 8.11
CA LEU A 449 16.78 33.10 8.66
C LEU A 449 15.61 32.94 7.69
N GLY A 450 14.45 32.56 8.22
CA GLY A 450 13.25 32.29 7.41
C GLY A 450 13.12 30.84 6.99
N LEU A 451 12.35 30.59 5.93
CA LEU A 451 12.10 29.27 5.36
C LEU A 451 12.61 29.23 3.92
N LEU A 452 13.24 28.12 3.54
CA LEU A 452 13.64 27.88 2.16
C LEU A 452 12.45 27.35 1.37
N VAL A 453 12.18 27.91 0.20
CA VAL A 453 11.05 27.51 -0.66
C VAL A 453 11.50 26.81 -1.95
N SER A 454 12.80 26.71 -2.17
CA SER A 454 13.41 26.12 -3.36
C SER A 454 14.60 25.25 -2.98
N SER A 455 14.86 24.23 -3.81
CA SER A 455 16.05 23.38 -3.73
C SER A 455 16.72 23.33 -5.12
N PRO A 456 18.06 23.35 -5.22
CA PRO A 456 19.04 23.37 -4.13
C PRO A 456 19.15 24.71 -3.39
N TRP A 457 19.78 24.70 -2.22
CA TRP A 457 20.20 25.90 -1.49
C TRP A 457 21.72 25.93 -1.32
N GLU A 458 22.33 27.04 -1.75
CA GLU A 458 23.79 27.23 -1.74
C GLU A 458 24.23 28.18 -0.62
N THR A 459 25.35 27.88 0.05
CA THR A 459 25.86 28.70 1.16
C THR A 459 27.36 28.51 1.40
N ASN A 460 28.02 29.54 1.93
CA ASN A 460 29.43 29.49 2.37
C ASN A 460 29.60 29.94 3.83
N ILE A 461 28.54 29.92 4.64
CA ILE A 461 28.50 30.55 5.97
C ILE A 461 29.34 29.81 7.03
N LEU A 462 29.45 28.47 6.96
CA LEU A 462 30.17 27.68 7.97
C LEU A 462 31.68 27.59 7.66
N ASN A 463 32.51 27.34 8.66
CA ASN A 463 33.93 27.06 8.42
C ASN A 463 34.14 25.60 7.96
N ALA A 464 35.37 25.25 7.57
CA ALA A 464 35.73 23.87 7.29
C ALA A 464 35.59 23.00 8.57
N GLY A 465 35.17 21.75 8.41
CA GLY A 465 34.96 20.84 9.53
C GLY A 465 33.86 19.81 9.26
N THR A 466 33.74 18.81 10.13
CA THR A 466 32.66 17.81 10.07
C THR A 466 31.47 18.30 10.88
N TYR A 467 30.29 18.29 10.26
CA TYR A 467 29.05 18.73 10.87
C TYR A 467 27.94 17.70 10.65
N ARG A 468 26.99 17.69 11.59
CA ARG A 468 25.71 16.99 11.44
C ARG A 468 24.67 18.01 11.00
N PHE A 469 23.99 17.76 9.90
CA PHE A 469 22.93 18.61 9.36
C PHE A 469 21.58 17.92 9.48
N ALA A 470 20.54 18.71 9.71
CA ALA A 470 19.17 18.24 9.72
C ALA A 470 18.25 19.18 8.94
N ILE A 471 17.19 18.63 8.36
CA ILE A 471 16.13 19.38 7.68
C ILE A 471 14.75 18.95 8.17
N LYS A 472 13.85 19.92 8.34
CA LYS A 472 12.41 19.73 8.57
C LYS A 472 11.58 20.56 7.60
N THR A 473 10.37 20.07 7.31
CA THR A 473 9.34 20.82 6.59
C THR A 473 8.56 21.68 7.58
N VAL A 474 8.15 22.87 7.17
CA VAL A 474 7.32 23.79 7.98
C VAL A 474 6.10 24.20 7.17
N ASP A 475 4.92 24.14 7.77
CA ASP A 475 3.65 24.50 7.12
C ASP A 475 3.32 26.02 7.25
N THR A 476 2.22 26.47 6.63
CA THR A 476 1.80 27.89 6.66
C THR A 476 1.34 28.38 8.02
N THR A 477 1.07 27.47 8.96
CA THR A 477 0.68 27.77 10.34
C THR A 477 1.84 27.68 11.34
N GLY A 478 3.01 27.25 10.87
CA GLY A 478 4.25 27.16 11.64
C GLY A 478 4.49 25.81 12.31
N ASN A 479 3.72 24.76 12.01
CA ASN A 479 4.06 23.42 12.54
C ASN A 479 5.24 22.85 11.77
N GLU A 480 6.16 22.21 12.51
CA GLU A 480 7.30 21.50 11.93
C GLU A 480 6.96 20.01 11.75
N SER A 481 7.54 19.37 10.74
CA SER A 481 7.42 17.93 10.56
C SER A 481 7.87 17.17 11.81
N ALA A 482 7.10 16.14 12.18
CA ALA A 482 7.33 15.37 13.41
C ALA A 482 8.73 14.72 13.45
N THR A 483 9.28 14.37 12.28
CA THR A 483 10.64 13.86 12.13
C THR A 483 11.49 14.80 11.28
N ALA A 484 12.80 14.79 11.52
CA ALA A 484 13.79 15.46 10.68
C ALA A 484 14.58 14.44 9.86
N LYS A 485 15.16 14.87 8.73
CA LYS A 485 16.16 14.09 7.98
C LYS A 485 17.55 14.58 8.30
N TYR A 486 18.48 13.65 8.50
CA TYR A 486 19.83 13.96 8.94
C TYR A 486 20.88 13.48 7.94
N ILE A 487 21.95 14.26 7.79
CA ILE A 487 23.16 13.87 7.06
C ILE A 487 24.40 14.32 7.83
N THR A 488 25.49 13.58 7.69
CA THR A 488 26.80 14.01 8.18
C THR A 488 27.64 14.38 6.96
N ALA A 489 28.21 15.58 6.94
CA ALA A 489 29.07 16.04 5.86
C ALA A 489 30.32 16.72 6.42
N THR A 490 31.45 16.52 5.74
CA THR A 490 32.71 17.18 6.04
C THR A 490 32.90 18.30 5.03
N LEU A 491 32.91 19.54 5.53
CA LEU A 491 33.12 20.75 4.77
C LEU A 491 34.62 20.96 4.60
N GLU A 492 35.08 21.02 3.35
CA GLU A 492 36.47 21.31 3.03
C GLU A 492 36.78 22.81 3.18
N GLU A 493 38.04 23.14 3.41
CA GLU A 493 38.51 24.53 3.46
C GLU A 493 38.66 25.07 2.04
N SER A 494 38.08 26.25 1.77
CA SER A 494 38.23 26.90 0.47
C SER A 494 39.66 27.40 0.30
N PRO A 495 40.39 26.97 -0.75
CA PRO A 495 41.76 27.44 -1.03
C PRO A 495 41.84 28.95 -1.29
N ALA A 496 40.71 29.62 -1.56
CA ALA A 496 40.65 31.03 -1.91
C ALA A 496 40.82 31.98 -0.70
N SER A 497 40.74 31.50 0.54
CA SER A 497 40.82 32.35 1.73
C SER A 497 42.26 32.76 2.11
N ASN A 498 43.29 32.05 1.60
CA ASN A 498 44.69 32.23 1.96
C ASN A 498 45.61 32.38 0.72
N ILE A 499 45.46 33.49 0.00
CA ILE A 499 46.31 33.81 -1.17
C ILE A 499 47.66 34.39 -0.68
N LEU A 500 48.77 33.70 -0.96
CA LEU A 500 50.13 34.20 -0.72
C LEU A 500 50.51 35.29 -1.72
N LEU A 501 50.13 35.09 -2.99
CA LEU A 501 50.46 35.97 -4.09
C LEU A 501 49.36 35.94 -5.14
N ALA A 502 48.98 37.11 -5.63
CA ALA A 502 48.16 37.26 -6.83
C ALA A 502 48.93 38.08 -7.87
N ARG A 503 48.85 37.66 -9.13
CA ARG A 503 49.31 38.41 -10.31
C ARG A 503 48.26 38.39 -11.39
N TYR A 504 48.17 39.51 -12.09
CA TYR A 504 47.21 39.72 -13.17
C TYR A 504 47.98 40.19 -14.41
N PRO A 505 48.64 39.26 -15.13
CA PRO A 505 49.49 39.57 -16.28
C PRO A 505 48.94 40.63 -17.24
N ARG A 506 47.64 40.58 -17.58
CA ARG A 506 47.01 41.57 -18.47
C ARG A 506 47.04 43.00 -17.91
N LEU A 507 46.76 43.17 -16.62
CA LEU A 507 46.79 44.49 -15.95
C LEU A 507 48.22 44.99 -15.77
N GLU A 508 49.19 44.08 -15.72
CA GLU A 508 50.61 44.37 -15.60
C GLU A 508 51.29 44.64 -16.97
N GLY A 509 50.54 44.56 -18.08
CA GLY A 509 51.07 44.77 -19.44
C GLY A 509 51.83 43.57 -20.01
N TRP A 510 51.42 42.36 -19.63
CA TRP A 510 51.99 41.08 -20.08
C TRP A 510 53.51 40.94 -19.84
N PRO A 511 53.99 41.09 -18.58
CA PRO A 511 55.40 40.97 -18.28
C PRO A 511 55.87 39.52 -18.44
N GLY A 512 56.85 39.31 -19.33
CA GLY A 512 57.37 37.98 -19.60
C GLY A 512 57.78 37.81 -21.07
N THR A 513 57.62 36.60 -21.59
CA THR A 513 57.95 36.26 -22.97
C THR A 513 56.71 35.71 -23.66
N ILE A 514 56.40 36.25 -24.83
CA ILE A 514 55.36 35.75 -25.73
C ILE A 514 56.06 35.04 -26.90
N THR A 515 55.61 33.83 -27.22
CA THR A 515 56.09 33.04 -28.37
C THR A 515 54.92 32.77 -29.30
N ASN A 516 55.12 32.96 -30.61
CA ASN A 516 54.09 32.84 -31.65
C ASN A 516 52.88 33.76 -31.41
N GLY A 517 53.13 34.96 -30.86
CA GLY A 517 52.09 35.98 -30.73
C GLY A 517 52.62 37.35 -30.36
N TYR A 518 51.71 38.31 -30.29
CA TYR A 518 51.99 39.70 -29.94
C TYR A 518 50.81 40.33 -29.19
N VAL A 519 51.06 41.42 -28.46
CA VAL A 519 50.02 42.15 -27.73
C VAL A 519 49.32 43.13 -28.65
N LEU A 520 47.99 43.02 -28.74
CA LEU A 520 47.15 43.92 -29.53
C LEU A 520 47.07 45.33 -28.89
N PRO A 521 47.41 46.41 -29.62
CA PRO A 521 47.42 47.77 -29.07
C PRO A 521 46.05 48.29 -28.62
N ASN A 522 44.95 47.76 -29.16
CA ASN A 522 43.59 48.25 -28.92
C ASN A 522 42.86 47.56 -27.76
N SER A 523 43.16 46.29 -27.52
CA SER A 523 42.44 45.41 -26.58
C SER A 523 43.35 44.89 -25.48
N ASN A 524 44.68 45.00 -25.63
CA ASN A 524 45.66 44.47 -24.70
C ASN A 524 45.48 42.96 -24.48
N ASP A 525 45.06 42.25 -25.53
CA ASP A 525 45.02 40.78 -25.59
C ASP A 525 46.26 40.29 -26.33
N ILE A 526 46.65 39.03 -26.12
CA ILE A 526 47.72 38.41 -26.91
C ILE A 526 47.06 37.62 -28.04
N GLU A 527 47.40 37.93 -29.28
CA GLU A 527 46.91 37.23 -30.47
C GLU A 527 48.06 36.42 -31.09
N SER A 528 47.72 35.25 -31.64
CA SER A 528 48.69 34.41 -32.33
C SER A 528 49.25 35.07 -33.58
N THR A 529 50.46 34.68 -33.96
CA THR A 529 51.01 34.94 -35.29
C THR A 529 51.60 33.64 -35.80
N ASP A 530 51.46 33.39 -37.09
CA ASP A 530 52.17 32.28 -37.72
C ASP A 530 53.66 32.60 -37.91
N SER A 531 54.38 31.65 -38.52
CA SER A 531 55.80 31.78 -38.85
C SER A 531 56.05 32.22 -40.30
N THR A 532 55.01 32.62 -41.04
CA THR A 532 55.17 33.03 -42.44
C THR A 532 55.95 34.33 -42.49
N THR A 533 57.08 34.29 -43.19
CA THR A 533 57.87 35.48 -43.47
C THR A 533 57.37 36.15 -44.75
N TRP A 534 57.78 37.40 -44.96
CA TRP A 534 57.52 38.10 -46.23
C TRP A 534 57.99 37.31 -47.47
N ASP A 535 58.98 36.43 -47.32
CA ASP A 535 59.54 35.60 -48.39
C ASP A 535 58.71 34.31 -48.64
N ASP A 536 57.90 33.87 -47.67
CA ASP A 536 57.02 32.68 -47.77
C ASP A 536 55.68 32.98 -48.46
N LEU A 537 55.38 34.27 -48.66
CA LEU A 537 54.18 34.74 -49.34
C LEU A 537 54.37 34.62 -50.87
N GLU A 538 54.04 33.45 -51.44
CA GLU A 538 53.86 33.31 -52.90
C GLU A 538 52.63 34.14 -53.34
N VAL A 539 52.82 35.44 -53.56
CA VAL A 539 51.78 36.32 -54.12
C VAL A 539 52.31 37.00 -55.36
N ASP A 540 51.75 36.57 -56.50
CA ASP A 540 51.80 37.25 -57.79
C ASP A 540 51.34 38.71 -57.59
N ALA A 541 52.32 39.61 -57.55
CA ALA A 541 52.15 41.00 -57.15
C ALA A 541 51.37 41.79 -58.20
N ALA A 542 50.03 41.82 -58.12
CA ALA A 542 49.22 42.65 -59.01
C ALA A 542 48.08 43.46 -58.36
N SER A 543 47.67 43.21 -57.11
CA SER A 543 46.66 44.08 -56.49
C SER A 543 46.69 44.07 -54.96
N TRP A 544 46.79 45.25 -54.36
CA TRP A 544 46.53 45.50 -52.94
C TRP A 544 45.14 45.00 -52.51
N ASP A 545 44.20 44.87 -53.46
CA ASP A 545 42.84 44.38 -53.22
C ASP A 545 42.77 42.89 -52.81
N ALA A 546 43.86 42.12 -52.96
CA ALA A 546 43.93 40.73 -52.50
C ALA A 546 44.35 40.61 -51.02
N TRP A 547 44.79 41.70 -50.39
CA TRP A 547 45.18 41.73 -48.98
C TRP A 547 43.93 41.91 -48.09
N LEU A 548 43.38 40.80 -47.62
CA LEU A 548 42.21 40.80 -46.72
C LEU A 548 42.61 41.05 -45.24
N LEU A 549 43.84 40.73 -44.84
CA LEU A 549 44.36 40.88 -43.47
C LEU A 549 45.86 41.21 -43.50
N TRP A 550 46.37 41.85 -42.44
CA TRP A 550 47.77 42.31 -42.31
C TRP A 550 48.71 41.27 -41.65
N GLY A 551 48.17 40.12 -41.25
CA GLY A 551 48.89 38.98 -40.67
C GLY A 551 48.02 37.72 -40.75
N ILE A 552 48.63 36.54 -40.64
CA ILE A 552 47.93 35.25 -40.60
C ILE A 552 48.06 34.73 -39.17
N ASP A 553 46.93 34.30 -38.62
CA ASP A 553 46.89 33.74 -37.28
C ASP A 553 47.56 32.35 -37.25
N GLY A 554 48.33 32.09 -36.19
CA GLY A 554 48.98 30.80 -35.98
C GLY A 554 48.01 29.75 -35.42
N ASP A 555 48.47 28.51 -35.31
CA ASP A 555 47.70 27.42 -34.66
C ASP A 555 48.03 27.27 -33.16
N ASP A 556 49.10 27.92 -32.70
CA ASP A 556 49.56 27.90 -31.32
C ASP A 556 50.03 29.28 -30.81
N LEU A 557 49.92 29.45 -29.51
CA LEU A 557 50.32 30.67 -28.81
C LEU A 557 50.80 30.31 -27.42
N THR A 558 52.02 30.73 -27.04
CA THR A 558 52.55 30.50 -25.69
C THR A 558 52.89 31.81 -25.00
N TYR A 559 52.38 31.99 -23.78
CA TYR A 559 52.75 33.08 -22.90
C TYR A 559 53.41 32.54 -21.63
N GLN A 560 54.63 32.99 -21.35
CA GLN A 560 55.34 32.73 -20.09
C GLN A 560 55.46 34.03 -19.28
N TYR A 561 54.94 34.02 -18.06
CA TYR A 561 55.08 35.13 -17.11
C TYR A 561 56.52 35.24 -16.60
N SER A 562 56.96 36.46 -16.26
CA SER A 562 58.26 36.71 -15.64
C SER A 562 58.45 35.89 -14.35
N ASP A 563 59.64 35.36 -14.13
CA ASP A 563 59.95 34.51 -12.97
C ASP A 563 59.52 35.15 -11.64
N ILE A 564 58.79 34.39 -10.82
CA ILE A 564 58.30 34.84 -9.51
C ILE A 564 59.25 34.31 -8.42
N ASP A 565 59.86 35.22 -7.64
CA ASP A 565 60.60 34.90 -6.40
C ASP A 565 59.75 35.26 -5.17
N LEU A 566 59.44 34.26 -4.33
CA LEU A 566 58.70 34.42 -3.08
C LEU A 566 59.59 34.88 -1.90
N GLY A 567 60.91 34.90 -2.09
CA GLY A 567 61.92 35.31 -1.13
C GLY A 567 62.39 34.21 -0.18
N LEU A 568 61.62 33.13 0.00
CA LEU A 568 61.97 31.93 0.77
C LEU A 568 61.21 30.70 0.22
N VAL A 569 61.61 29.50 0.65
CA VAL A 569 60.89 28.26 0.31
C VAL A 569 59.59 28.20 1.11
N LEU A 570 58.46 28.14 0.40
CA LEU A 570 57.11 28.07 0.96
C LEU A 570 56.37 26.88 0.36
N THR A 571 55.45 26.30 1.13
CA THR A 571 54.46 25.34 0.65
C THR A 571 53.25 26.09 0.10
N PHE A 572 52.90 25.89 -1.16
CA PHE A 572 51.75 26.54 -1.79
C PHE A 572 51.20 25.75 -2.98
N ARG A 573 49.92 25.94 -3.28
CA ARG A 573 49.25 25.45 -4.48
C ARG A 573 49.18 26.55 -5.54
N PRO A 574 49.82 26.37 -6.71
CA PRO A 574 49.63 27.24 -7.85
C PRO A 574 48.23 27.03 -8.46
N MET A 575 47.47 28.10 -8.56
CA MET A 575 46.13 28.14 -9.15
C MET A 575 46.17 29.11 -10.33
N LEU A 576 46.03 28.55 -11.52
CA LEU A 576 46.10 29.30 -12.77
C LEU A 576 44.71 29.30 -13.43
N SER A 577 44.32 30.45 -13.95
CA SER A 577 43.11 30.59 -14.75
C SER A 577 43.37 31.57 -15.87
N ALA A 578 42.87 31.28 -17.07
CA ALA A 578 42.97 32.13 -18.23
C ALA A 578 41.70 32.04 -19.06
N GLN A 579 41.37 33.15 -19.72
CA GLN A 579 40.36 33.19 -20.77
C GLN A 579 41.10 33.29 -22.10
N ALA A 580 40.85 32.34 -22.98
CA ALA A 580 41.45 32.33 -24.31
C ALA A 580 40.50 31.69 -25.33
N ASP A 581 40.67 32.08 -26.58
CA ASP A 581 40.05 31.44 -27.73
C ASP A 581 40.96 30.26 -28.13
N GLY A 582 40.52 29.02 -27.88
CA GLY A 582 41.32 27.81 -28.08
C GLY A 582 41.47 26.95 -26.81
N ALA A 583 42.11 25.79 -26.97
CA ALA A 583 42.38 24.86 -25.88
C ALA A 583 43.61 25.29 -25.07
N ILE A 584 43.44 25.48 -23.77
CA ILE A 584 44.47 26.00 -22.86
C ILE A 584 45.16 24.85 -22.11
N VAL A 585 46.48 24.85 -22.12
CA VAL A 585 47.33 24.02 -21.28
C VAL A 585 48.06 24.91 -20.28
N TYR A 586 47.89 24.60 -18.99
CA TYR A 586 48.55 25.31 -17.88
C TYR A 586 49.78 24.55 -17.41
N GLU A 587 50.92 25.23 -17.33
CA GLU A 587 52.17 24.63 -16.90
C GLU A 587 52.92 25.52 -15.92
N ILE A 588 53.56 24.87 -14.96
CA ILE A 588 54.44 25.49 -13.98
C ILE A 588 55.80 24.80 -13.99
N ASN A 589 56.83 25.52 -13.59
CA ASN A 589 58.15 24.97 -13.31
C ASN A 589 58.67 25.66 -12.05
N HIS A 590 59.15 24.91 -11.07
CA HIS A 590 59.48 25.44 -9.76
C HIS A 590 60.89 25.06 -9.30
N SER A 591 61.45 25.88 -8.41
CA SER A 591 62.80 25.73 -7.87
C SER A 591 62.89 26.26 -6.45
N GLN A 592 63.75 25.64 -5.63
CA GLN A 592 64.06 26.13 -4.28
C GLN A 592 65.29 27.07 -4.27
N ASP A 593 66.19 26.94 -5.24
CA ASP A 593 67.53 27.53 -5.25
C ASP A 593 67.83 28.43 -6.48
N ASN A 594 66.88 28.53 -7.42
CA ASN A 594 67.02 29.20 -8.73
C ASN A 594 68.04 28.55 -9.68
N ALA A 595 68.51 27.34 -9.38
CA ALA A 595 69.48 26.60 -10.21
C ALA A 595 68.90 25.27 -10.69
N THR A 596 68.24 24.53 -9.80
CA THR A 596 67.63 23.23 -10.09
C THR A 596 66.12 23.40 -10.27
N TRP A 597 65.59 23.02 -11.43
CA TRP A 597 64.20 23.25 -11.82
C TRP A 597 63.46 21.93 -12.05
N SER A 598 62.18 21.87 -11.66
CA SER A 598 61.33 20.66 -11.73
C SER A 598 61.05 20.15 -13.16
N GLY A 599 61.28 20.99 -14.17
CA GLY A 599 60.68 20.81 -15.48
C GLY A 599 59.23 21.31 -15.50
N TRP A 600 58.65 21.45 -16.68
CA TRP A 600 57.27 21.92 -16.85
C TRP A 600 56.27 20.82 -16.51
N ILE A 601 55.37 21.11 -15.57
CA ILE A 601 54.33 20.19 -15.08
C ILE A 601 52.98 20.91 -15.01
N THR A 602 51.89 20.15 -15.08
CA THR A 602 50.54 20.69 -14.83
C THR A 602 50.33 20.91 -13.32
N PRO A 603 49.80 22.08 -12.89
CA PRO A 603 49.61 22.38 -11.47
C PRO A 603 48.43 21.60 -10.87
N THR A 604 48.68 20.41 -10.32
CA THR A 604 47.64 19.55 -9.72
C THR A 604 47.73 19.40 -8.20
N ALA A 605 48.81 19.85 -7.57
CA ALA A 605 49.08 19.66 -6.15
C ALA A 605 49.83 20.86 -5.53
N GLU A 606 50.00 20.82 -4.20
CA GLU A 606 50.89 21.73 -3.47
C GLU A 606 52.36 21.43 -3.78
N ILE A 607 53.19 22.48 -3.77
CA ILE A 607 54.62 22.41 -4.02
C ILE A 607 55.41 23.19 -2.96
N ASP A 608 56.63 22.75 -2.68
CA ASP A 608 57.59 23.44 -1.82
C ASP A 608 58.64 24.16 -2.67
N ALA A 609 58.46 25.46 -2.88
CA ALA A 609 59.32 26.23 -3.77
C ALA A 609 59.58 27.67 -3.29
N ARG A 610 60.66 28.27 -3.79
CA ARG A 610 60.92 29.72 -3.65
C ARG A 610 60.66 30.45 -4.96
N TYR A 611 61.05 29.83 -6.07
CA TYR A 611 60.93 30.36 -7.41
C TYR A 611 59.90 29.57 -8.18
N ILE A 612 59.04 30.25 -8.93
CA ILE A 612 58.08 29.62 -9.83
C ILE A 612 58.04 30.36 -11.17
N LYS A 613 58.07 29.57 -12.25
CA LYS A 613 57.79 29.97 -13.62
C LYS A 613 56.41 29.46 -13.99
N VAL A 614 55.66 30.30 -14.68
CA VAL A 614 54.30 29.99 -15.10
C VAL A 614 54.18 30.25 -16.59
N ARG A 615 53.65 29.29 -17.33
CA ARG A 615 53.30 29.48 -18.74
C ARG A 615 51.93 28.89 -19.06
N ILE A 616 51.29 29.46 -20.07
CA ILE A 616 50.12 28.89 -20.71
C ILE A 616 50.39 28.73 -22.20
N THR A 617 49.93 27.61 -22.73
CA THR A 617 49.98 27.30 -24.16
C THR A 617 48.55 27.16 -24.64
N VAL A 618 48.16 27.93 -25.65
CA VAL A 618 46.83 27.89 -26.26
C VAL A 618 46.99 27.33 -27.67
N THR A 619 46.16 26.36 -28.02
CA THR A 619 46.13 25.74 -29.37
C THR A 619 44.73 25.83 -29.94
N GLY A 620 44.59 26.12 -31.22
CA GLY A 620 43.31 26.29 -31.88
C GLY A 620 43.43 27.07 -33.18
N GLU A 621 42.31 27.30 -33.84
CA GLU A 621 42.25 28.21 -35.00
C GLU A 621 42.29 29.65 -34.47
N ALA A 622 43.36 30.38 -34.77
CA ALA A 622 43.61 31.75 -34.31
C ALA A 622 43.57 31.94 -32.78
N PRO A 623 44.47 31.29 -32.01
CA PRO A 623 44.41 31.34 -30.57
C PRO A 623 44.71 32.74 -30.03
N ARG A 624 43.89 33.17 -29.07
CA ARG A 624 43.99 34.49 -28.45
C ARG A 624 43.86 34.39 -26.94
N ILE A 625 44.77 35.00 -26.19
CA ILE A 625 44.69 35.09 -24.72
C ILE A 625 44.09 36.43 -24.31
N GLN A 626 42.90 36.37 -23.73
CA GLN A 626 42.12 37.53 -23.29
C GLN A 626 42.33 37.85 -21.82
N SER A 627 42.64 36.87 -20.96
CA SER A 627 43.04 37.15 -19.58
C SER A 627 43.83 36.00 -18.99
N MET A 628 44.63 36.29 -17.97
CA MET A 628 45.30 35.30 -17.14
C MET A 628 45.34 35.81 -15.71
N THR A 629 45.17 34.90 -14.76
CA THR A 629 45.30 35.11 -13.32
C THR A 629 46.20 34.03 -12.77
N ILE A 630 47.22 34.45 -12.00
CA ILE A 630 48.12 33.57 -11.27
C ILE A 630 47.87 33.80 -9.79
N LEU A 631 47.37 32.77 -9.10
CA LEU A 631 47.22 32.78 -7.65
C LEU A 631 48.11 31.69 -7.06
N LEU A 632 48.87 32.03 -6.02
CA LEU A 632 49.57 31.05 -5.20
C LEU A 632 48.84 31.00 -3.87
N SER A 633 48.12 29.90 -3.63
CA SER A 633 47.39 29.68 -2.38
C SER A 633 48.28 28.92 -1.40
N GLY A 634 48.39 29.36 -0.16
CA GLY A 634 49.21 28.70 0.84
C GLY A 634 48.86 29.18 2.24
N GLN A 635 49.17 28.38 3.25
CA GLN A 635 48.68 28.61 4.60
C GLN A 635 49.21 29.93 5.16
N LYS A 636 48.30 30.84 5.49
CA LYS A 636 48.61 32.06 6.24
C LYS A 636 48.37 31.80 7.71
N ILE A 637 49.41 31.92 8.51
CA ILE A 637 49.32 31.72 9.95
C ILE A 637 49.08 33.07 10.60
N THR A 638 48.01 33.17 11.40
CA THR A 638 47.77 34.30 12.30
C THR A 638 47.72 33.75 13.72
N GLU A 639 48.55 34.32 14.59
CA GLU A 639 48.53 34.02 16.03
C GLU A 639 48.20 35.29 16.79
N ASP A 640 47.08 35.25 17.52
CA ASP A 640 46.66 36.30 18.42
C ASP A 640 47.05 35.95 19.86
N ILE A 641 47.72 36.88 20.50
CA ILE A 641 48.11 36.84 21.89
C ILE A 641 47.28 37.93 22.58
N SER A 642 46.25 37.53 23.31
CA SER A 642 45.38 38.46 24.02
C SER A 642 45.78 38.62 25.48
N ASP A 643 45.62 39.84 26.01
CA ASP A 643 45.77 40.18 27.43
C ASP A 643 47.10 39.72 28.05
N LEU A 644 48.20 39.80 27.30
CA LEU A 644 49.51 39.39 27.81
C LEU A 644 50.06 40.43 28.79
N ASP A 645 50.11 40.08 30.07
CA ASP A 645 50.85 40.85 31.08
C ASP A 645 52.34 40.59 30.95
N THR A 646 53.06 41.58 30.41
CA THR A 646 54.49 41.44 30.12
C THR A 646 55.33 41.33 31.37
N SER A 647 54.86 41.78 32.54
CA SER A 647 55.60 41.70 33.80
C SER A 647 55.74 40.27 34.35
N THR A 648 54.85 39.37 33.92
CA THR A 648 54.76 37.98 34.39
C THR A 648 55.54 36.98 33.53
N LEU A 649 56.12 37.43 32.43
CA LEU A 649 56.89 36.60 31.50
C LEU A 649 58.18 36.05 32.15
N SER A 650 58.51 34.81 31.82
CA SER A 650 59.74 34.16 32.29
C SER A 650 60.99 34.82 31.68
N ALA A 651 62.17 34.56 32.26
CA ALA A 651 63.45 35.10 31.78
C ALA A 651 63.79 34.72 30.31
N THR A 652 63.14 33.70 29.76
CA THR A 652 63.26 33.32 28.34
C THR A 652 62.61 34.36 27.42
N TYR A 653 61.52 34.97 27.86
CA TYR A 653 60.70 35.90 27.07
C TYR A 653 60.78 37.35 27.55
N ARG A 654 61.43 37.61 28.69
CA ARG A 654 61.62 38.97 29.24
C ARG A 654 63.06 39.19 29.65
N THR A 655 63.73 40.12 28.97
CA THR A 655 65.13 40.48 29.26
C THR A 655 65.21 41.51 30.39
N VAL A 656 64.34 42.53 30.33
CA VAL A 656 64.16 43.57 31.34
C VAL A 656 62.72 44.09 31.21
N ALA A 657 62.24 44.90 32.16
CA ALA A 657 60.94 45.56 32.06
C ALA A 657 60.78 46.23 30.69
N GLY A 658 59.67 45.96 30.00
CA GLY A 658 59.38 46.51 28.67
C GLY A 658 60.22 45.97 27.50
N ASP A 659 61.21 45.08 27.69
CA ASP A 659 61.96 44.44 26.59
C ASP A 659 61.72 42.92 26.59
N ILE A 660 60.88 42.49 25.65
CA ILE A 660 60.28 41.15 25.67
C ILE A 660 60.28 40.50 24.29
N ARG A 661 60.17 39.17 24.29
CA ARG A 661 59.78 38.37 23.12
C ARG A 661 58.34 37.92 23.30
N LEU A 662 57.54 38.10 22.27
CA LEU A 662 56.17 37.60 22.25
C LEU A 662 56.21 36.06 22.15
N PRO A 663 55.71 35.33 23.15
CA PRO A 663 55.76 33.87 23.14
C PRO A 663 54.78 33.32 22.11
N ILE A 664 55.31 32.88 20.97
CA ILE A 664 54.54 32.18 19.94
C ILE A 664 54.38 30.70 20.29
N LYS A 665 53.21 30.15 19.99
CA LYS A 665 52.88 28.72 20.08
C LYS A 665 52.95 28.05 18.71
N THR A 666 52.77 28.82 17.65
CA THR A 666 52.77 28.33 16.27
C THR A 666 54.16 28.44 15.67
N THR A 667 54.56 27.44 14.89
CA THR A 667 55.81 27.52 14.12
C THR A 667 55.56 28.33 12.86
N PHE A 668 56.30 29.42 12.69
CA PHE A 668 56.28 30.24 11.47
C PHE A 668 57.50 29.91 10.61
N ALA A 669 57.33 29.74 9.31
CA ALA A 669 58.43 29.79 8.34
C ALA A 669 58.98 31.23 8.22
N THR A 670 58.09 32.23 8.28
CA THR A 670 58.47 33.65 8.40
C THR A 670 57.37 34.47 9.04
N ILE A 671 57.74 35.46 9.87
CA ILE A 671 56.79 36.45 10.39
C ILE A 671 56.79 37.66 9.45
N LYS A 672 55.62 38.05 8.93
CA LYS A 672 55.46 39.21 8.03
C LYS A 672 55.07 40.47 8.78
N SER A 673 54.09 40.38 9.67
CA SER A 673 53.64 41.53 10.47
C SER A 673 53.49 41.16 11.94
N VAL A 674 53.83 42.11 12.80
CA VAL A 674 53.55 42.08 14.22
C VAL A 674 52.80 43.36 14.53
N GLN A 675 51.61 43.24 15.10
CA GLN A 675 50.80 44.36 15.55
C GLN A 675 50.66 44.24 17.06
N VAL A 676 50.86 45.33 17.79
CA VAL A 676 50.73 45.34 19.24
C VAL A 676 49.82 46.50 19.63
N ALA A 677 48.80 46.20 20.42
CA ALA A 677 47.96 47.17 21.09
C ALA A 677 48.31 47.17 22.58
N LEU A 678 48.69 48.33 23.10
CA LEU A 678 48.93 48.52 24.53
C LEU A 678 47.59 48.76 25.21
N GLN A 679 47.28 47.98 26.24
CA GLN A 679 46.05 48.11 27.01
C GLN A 679 46.31 48.81 28.35
N ASN A 680 45.32 49.57 28.80
CA ASN A 680 45.33 50.23 30.12
C ASN A 680 46.54 51.15 30.37
N THR A 681 47.15 51.68 29.30
CA THR A 681 48.27 52.63 29.35
C THR A 681 47.80 54.08 29.16
N GLY A 682 48.45 55.04 29.84
CA GLY A 682 48.17 56.47 29.66
C GLY A 682 48.66 57.04 28.32
N ALA A 683 48.30 58.28 28.01
CA ALA A 683 48.77 58.96 26.80
C ALA A 683 50.32 59.04 26.76
N GLY A 684 50.91 58.80 25.59
CA GLY A 684 52.36 58.91 25.36
C GLY A 684 53.14 57.59 25.42
N TRP A 685 52.49 56.45 25.68
CA TRP A 685 53.13 55.13 25.57
C TRP A 685 53.35 54.74 24.11
N SER A 686 54.42 53.99 23.85
CA SER A 686 54.78 53.53 22.50
C SER A 686 55.50 52.18 22.54
N TRP A 687 55.66 51.54 21.38
CA TRP A 687 56.42 50.31 21.26
C TRP A 687 57.23 50.29 19.96
N GLU A 688 58.31 49.51 19.93
CA GLU A 688 59.13 49.26 18.74
C GLU A 688 59.30 47.75 18.49
N LEU A 689 59.35 47.35 17.22
CA LEU A 689 59.68 46.00 16.80
C LEU A 689 61.20 45.89 16.55
N ILE A 690 61.87 44.97 17.25
CA ILE A 690 63.32 44.77 17.14
C ILE A 690 63.66 43.72 16.09
N ASP A 691 63.05 42.54 16.17
CA ASP A 691 63.28 41.43 15.26
C ASP A 691 62.04 40.54 15.09
N LYS A 692 62.08 39.67 14.08
CA LYS A 692 60.99 38.76 13.68
C LYS A 692 61.43 37.29 13.74
N GLN A 693 62.05 36.88 14.85
CA GLN A 693 62.52 35.50 15.00
C GLN A 693 61.36 34.51 15.10
N THR A 694 61.42 33.42 14.33
CA THR A 694 60.30 32.47 14.17
C THR A 694 60.29 31.30 15.15
N THR A 695 61.37 31.10 15.92
CA THR A 695 61.46 30.00 16.89
C THR A 695 61.04 30.41 18.30
N THR A 696 61.43 31.61 18.73
CA THR A 696 61.12 32.14 20.08
C THR A 696 60.11 33.29 20.04
N GLY A 697 59.74 33.72 18.83
CA GLY A 697 58.81 34.82 18.60
C GLY A 697 59.48 36.18 18.45
N PRO A 698 58.73 37.17 17.91
CA PRO A 698 59.25 38.49 17.60
C PRO A 698 59.58 39.25 18.89
N ARG A 699 60.68 40.01 18.86
CA ARG A 699 61.11 40.85 19.99
C ARG A 699 60.58 42.26 19.85
N ILE A 700 59.96 42.77 20.90
CA ILE A 700 59.45 44.14 20.98
C ILE A 700 60.00 44.86 22.21
N LYS A 701 60.05 46.19 22.15
CA LYS A 701 60.24 47.03 23.33
C LYS A 701 59.06 47.98 23.53
N ILE A 702 58.70 48.22 24.78
CA ILE A 702 57.57 49.06 25.20
C ILE A 702 58.11 50.19 26.06
N TYR A 703 57.69 51.42 25.77
CA TYR A 703 58.11 52.65 26.43
C TYR A 703 56.94 53.35 27.08
N ASP A 704 57.15 53.86 28.30
CA ASP A 704 56.21 54.73 29.00
C ASP A 704 56.19 56.16 28.43
N ASN A 705 55.38 57.03 29.02
CA ASN A 705 55.24 58.43 28.61
C ASN A 705 56.50 59.30 28.81
N THR A 706 57.55 58.77 29.46
CA THR A 706 58.85 59.42 29.63
C THR A 706 59.91 58.88 28.66
N GLY A 707 59.57 57.86 27.85
CA GLY A 707 60.51 57.17 26.97
C GLY A 707 61.37 56.13 27.69
N THR A 708 60.99 55.73 28.91
CA THR A 708 61.69 54.68 29.68
C THR A 708 61.02 53.33 29.42
N LEU A 709 61.80 52.23 29.41
CA LEU A 709 61.23 50.89 29.23
C LEU A 709 60.31 50.51 30.40
N ALA A 710 59.10 50.08 30.08
CA ALA A 710 58.07 49.74 31.06
C ALA A 710 57.21 48.56 30.60
N ASP A 711 56.73 47.77 31.55
CA ASP A 711 55.80 46.67 31.27
C ASP A 711 54.36 47.19 31.10
N ALA A 712 53.58 46.50 30.27
CA ALA A 712 52.17 46.77 30.04
C ALA A 712 51.40 45.46 29.82
N THR A 713 50.08 45.53 29.88
CA THR A 713 49.24 44.48 29.28
C THR A 713 49.08 44.77 27.81
N ILE A 714 49.26 43.77 26.95
CA ILE A 714 49.21 43.95 25.50
C ILE A 714 48.35 42.90 24.82
N ASP A 715 47.71 43.31 23.73
CA ASP A 715 47.27 42.39 22.68
C ASP A 715 48.29 42.43 21.55
N ALA A 716 48.70 41.27 21.06
CA ALA A 716 49.56 41.19 19.89
C ALA A 716 49.00 40.24 18.84
N THR A 717 48.98 40.70 17.60
CA THR A 717 48.64 39.88 16.44
C THR A 717 49.88 39.67 15.60
N ILE A 718 50.30 38.42 15.44
CA ILE A 718 51.45 38.01 14.65
C ILE A 718 50.92 37.31 13.40
N LYS A 719 51.29 37.81 12.21
CA LYS A 719 50.90 37.20 10.93
C LYS A 719 52.14 36.79 10.15
N GLY A 720 52.09 35.60 9.58
CA GLY A 720 53.19 35.02 8.84
C GLY A 720 52.75 33.85 7.98
N TYR A 721 53.73 33.06 7.57
CA TYR A 721 53.58 31.80 6.86
C TYR A 721 54.27 30.72 7.65
#